data_AF-A0A0R0EYR1-F1
#
_entry.id   AF-A0A0R0EYR1-F1
#
_cell.length_a   1.000
_cell.length_b   1.000
_cell.length_c   1.000
_cell.angle_alpha   90.00
_cell.angle_beta   90.00
_cell.angle_gamma   90.00
#
_symmetry.space_group_name_H-M   'P 1'
#
loop_
_entity.id
_entity.type
_entity.pdbx_description
1 polymer ?
#
loop_
_entity_poly.entity_id
_entity_poly.type
_entity_poly.pdbx_seq_one_letter_code
_entity_poly.pdbx_strand_id
1 'polypeptide(L)'
;MDSWNDVALVSSEMEKFLCELLLDSSQPISERFRAFFSLRNLKGASTRNALILATRDSSNLLAHEAAFALGHMQELEAIPALASVLNDLSLHHIVRHEAAEALGAIGSDGNVPLLKNSLDSDPAEEVRETCELALERIQNLKDAGNTDVLLRMMYLLLCLLIQLHQRPLVLLLINQDKCLLMKKQGMYERYAALFALRNDGGNDAVAAIIDSLGSKSALLCHEMWNHAACVLKKANQIKLVEDVENLESLRWEDQQKIRKYIESGGGGGSSSGGGSAAKSDSKTVKDTKCGIEVSQNSRATCKDCGQKIIKGEVRISTKQGGQGAKGLAWHHAKCLIDLSPSIEVDKLSGWNNLSSSDQSAVIDFAKKGGSDTKIETEEGKESTPQQTSKGGIKRGKDVDSERKSKVAKAKGDVSVGSAMSVKSGEACDLEKKMETQSKELWDLKDDLKKHVTTTELREMLEASGQDSTGSELDLRDRCADGMMFGALDLCPICSGFLRYSGGMYRCHGYISEWSKCSYSTCEPKRIEGKWKIPKETNNQYLKKWFKSQKGKKPVRILPLPSPRKSAESQMIASQHQSSNSGNLRDLKVAICGLPNDSIAEWKCKIDGICGMFHAKVNKDTNCLVVGGSLNYEAEMRKARRMKIPIVREDYLIDCLARKKRLPFDMYKVEMIGEASSMVTIKVKGHSAVHEASGLQDSGHILEEGKSIYNTTLNMSDLSTGINSYYILQIIQEDKGSDCYVFRKWGRVGNDKIGGTKLEEMSKSDAVCEFKRLFYEKTGNPWDAWEQKTIQKQPGRFFPLDIDYGVNKQVSKKEKNDVDSKLPPPLIELMKMLFNVETYRAAMMEFEINMSEMPLGKLSKSNIQKGFEALTEIQNLLKISNPDPSVKESLLINASNRFFTMIPSVHPHIIRDEDDFKSKVKMLEALQDIEIASRLVGFDANNDDSIDDNYKKLHCDISPLPHDSEEFCLIEKFLHNTHAPTHTDWSLELEEVFSLEREGEFDKFAPYRDKLGNRMLLWHGSRLTNFVGILSQGLRIAPPEAPATGYMFGKGVYFADLVSKSAQYCFTDKKNPVGLMLLSEVALGNVYELKKAKYMDKPPEGKHSTKGLGKKMPQESEYVKWRGNVTVPCGKPVPSNVKSSELMYNEYIVYNTAQVKMQFLLKVRFHHKR
;
A
#
# COMPACT_ATOMS: atom_id res chain seq x y z
N MET A 1 -6.56 43.22 18.51
CA MET A 1 -6.24 42.11 19.42
C MET A 1 -7.56 41.40 19.76
N ASP A 2 -7.51 40.13 20.14
CA ASP A 2 -8.67 39.27 20.49
C ASP A 2 -9.53 38.72 19.33
N SER A 3 -8.91 38.05 18.35
CA SER A 3 -9.64 37.19 17.37
C SER A 3 -8.89 35.93 16.90
N TRP A 4 -7.89 35.47 17.66
CA TRP A 4 -7.02 34.33 17.31
C TRP A 4 -7.20 33.15 18.27
N ASN A 5 -8.45 32.84 18.66
CA ASN A 5 -8.74 31.90 19.75
C ASN A 5 -9.84 30.86 19.47
N ASP A 6 -10.10 30.54 18.19
CA ASP A 6 -10.88 29.34 17.83
C ASP A 6 -10.03 28.06 17.88
N VAL A 7 -9.44 27.81 19.05
CA VAL A 7 -9.04 26.46 19.44
C VAL A 7 -10.33 25.71 19.80
N ALA A 8 -10.61 24.60 19.10
CA ALA A 8 -11.75 23.76 19.42
C ALA A 8 -11.74 23.43 20.93
N LEU A 9 -12.80 23.81 21.65
CA LEU A 9 -12.92 23.68 23.10
C LEU A 9 -12.86 22.22 23.54
N VAL A 10 -11.64 21.72 23.75
CA VAL A 10 -11.37 20.45 24.43
C VAL A 10 -11.95 20.57 25.83
N SER A 11 -12.89 19.69 26.17
CA SER A 11 -13.47 19.70 27.51
C SER A 11 -12.37 19.43 28.55
N SER A 12 -12.50 20.03 29.74
CA SER A 12 -11.52 19.83 30.84
C SER A 12 -11.33 18.34 31.18
N GLU A 13 -12.39 17.53 31.01
CA GLU A 13 -12.36 16.07 31.14
C GLU A 13 -11.48 15.40 30.07
N MET A 14 -11.50 15.90 28.83
CA MET A 14 -10.69 15.40 27.73
C MET A 14 -9.23 15.83 27.84
N GLU A 15 -8.93 17.07 28.25
CA GLU A 15 -7.54 17.50 28.56
C GLU A 15 -6.94 16.60 29.66
N LYS A 16 -7.69 16.38 30.73
CA LYS A 16 -7.28 15.49 31.83
C LYS A 16 -7.04 14.06 31.35
N PHE A 17 -7.95 13.49 30.55
CA PHE A 17 -7.79 12.15 29.98
C PHE A 17 -6.54 12.05 29.09
N LEU A 18 -6.25 13.06 28.27
CA LEU A 18 -5.04 13.10 27.45
C LEU A 18 -3.76 13.18 28.29
N CYS A 19 -3.76 13.96 29.37
CA CYS A 19 -2.64 14.04 30.31
C CYS A 19 -2.38 12.70 31.02
N GLU A 20 -3.43 12.03 31.48
CA GLU A 20 -3.34 10.69 32.08
C GLU A 20 -2.85 9.64 31.06
N LEU A 21 -3.34 9.68 29.82
CA LEU A 21 -2.95 8.78 28.74
C LEU A 21 -1.49 8.97 28.29
N LEU A 22 -0.97 10.20 28.31
CA LEU A 22 0.44 10.46 28.02
C LEU A 22 1.37 9.81 29.06
N LEU A 23 0.97 9.84 30.34
CA LEU A 23 1.79 9.39 31.46
C LEU A 23 1.63 7.90 31.81
N ASP A 24 0.59 7.24 31.31
CA ASP A 24 0.37 5.80 31.52
C ASP A 24 1.37 4.94 30.71
N SER A 25 2.44 4.51 31.38
CA SER A 25 3.48 3.63 30.84
C SER A 25 3.01 2.20 30.52
N SER A 26 1.78 1.82 30.90
CA SER A 26 1.16 0.55 30.48
C SER A 26 0.56 0.61 29.07
N GLN A 27 0.35 1.80 28.51
CA GLN A 27 -0.23 1.98 27.18
C GLN A 27 0.80 1.85 26.05
N PRO A 28 0.39 1.41 24.85
CA PRO A 28 1.25 1.42 23.67
C PRO A 28 1.80 2.82 23.38
N ILE A 29 3.09 2.90 23.08
CA ILE A 29 3.79 4.16 22.80
C ILE A 29 3.11 5.00 21.69
N SER A 30 2.45 4.34 20.74
CA SER A 30 1.66 4.99 19.68
C SER A 30 0.46 5.77 20.21
N GLU A 31 -0.26 5.27 21.22
CA GLU A 31 -1.39 5.99 21.82
C GLU A 31 -0.89 7.15 22.70
N ARG A 32 0.23 6.95 23.41
CA ARG A 32 0.92 8.00 24.18
C ARG A 32 1.38 9.15 23.26
N PHE A 33 1.91 8.84 22.07
CA PHE A 33 2.25 9.85 21.07
C PHE A 33 1.03 10.57 20.48
N ARG A 34 -0.10 9.89 20.30
CA ARG A 34 -1.35 10.57 19.89
C ARG A 34 -1.83 11.56 20.96
N ALA A 35 -1.74 11.18 22.23
CA ALA A 35 -2.01 12.08 23.35
C ALA A 35 -1.05 13.28 23.34
N PHE A 36 0.27 13.04 23.23
CA PHE A 36 1.30 14.07 23.12
C PHE A 36 1.02 15.09 21.99
N PHE A 37 0.77 14.65 20.75
CA PHE A 37 0.51 15.58 19.64
C PHE A 37 -0.79 16.38 19.81
N SER A 38 -1.74 15.86 20.58
CA SER A 38 -2.97 16.58 20.92
C SER A 38 -2.70 17.63 22.00
N LEU A 39 -1.88 17.28 23.00
CA LEU A 39 -1.48 18.15 24.13
C LEU A 39 -0.54 19.29 23.70
N ARG A 40 0.42 19.06 22.80
CA ARG A 40 1.41 20.08 22.37
C ARG A 40 0.78 21.38 21.85
N ASN A 41 -0.43 21.30 21.30
CA ASN A 41 -1.14 22.45 20.74
C ASN A 41 -2.06 23.15 21.77
N LEU A 42 -2.18 22.63 22.99
CA LEU A 42 -2.98 23.19 24.08
C LEU A 42 -2.10 23.97 25.05
N LYS A 43 -2.49 25.20 25.37
CA LYS A 43 -1.84 26.03 26.41
C LYS A 43 -2.59 25.84 27.71
N GLY A 44 -1.90 25.41 28.76
CA GLY A 44 -2.53 25.12 30.05
C GLY A 44 -1.59 24.49 31.06
N ALA A 45 -1.82 24.75 32.36
CA ALA A 45 -0.95 24.26 33.43
C ALA A 45 -0.95 22.73 33.56
N SER A 46 -2.09 22.07 33.37
CA SER A 46 -2.19 20.60 33.38
C SER A 46 -1.37 19.99 32.25
N THR A 47 -1.54 20.52 31.04
CA THR A 47 -0.78 20.14 29.84
C THR A 47 0.73 20.36 30.00
N ARG A 48 1.17 21.54 30.45
CA ARG A 48 2.59 21.82 30.76
C ARG A 48 3.16 20.80 31.76
N ASN A 49 2.45 20.54 32.86
CA ASN A 49 2.91 19.61 33.89
C ASN A 49 3.00 18.16 33.37
N ALA A 50 2.07 17.73 32.52
CA ALA A 50 2.12 16.42 31.88
C ALA A 50 3.32 16.30 30.92
N LEU A 51 3.61 17.34 30.13
CA LEU A 51 4.78 17.39 29.26
C LEU A 51 6.09 17.41 30.07
N ILE A 52 6.18 18.19 31.16
CA ILE A 52 7.31 18.19 32.09
C ILE A 52 7.59 16.78 32.62
N LEU A 53 6.57 16.06 33.05
CA LEU A 53 6.72 14.67 33.50
C LEU A 53 7.15 13.73 32.37
N ALA A 54 6.65 13.94 31.14
CA ALA A 54 7.03 13.16 29.97
C ALA A 54 8.50 13.36 29.52
N THR A 55 9.15 14.49 29.84
CA THR A 55 10.61 14.69 29.59
C THR A 55 11.51 13.67 30.29
N ARG A 56 10.97 12.90 31.25
CA ARG A 56 11.67 11.85 31.98
C ARG A 56 11.11 10.45 31.68
N ASP A 57 10.41 10.27 30.56
CA ASP A 57 9.90 8.96 30.17
C ASP A 57 11.03 7.97 29.82
N SER A 58 10.76 6.68 30.05
CA SER A 58 11.65 5.58 29.65
C SER A 58 11.97 5.54 28.14
N SER A 59 11.11 6.11 27.29
CA SER A 59 11.34 6.28 25.87
C SER A 59 12.08 7.60 25.62
N ASN A 60 13.38 7.51 25.29
CA ASN A 60 14.18 8.68 24.90
C ASN A 60 13.53 9.52 23.78
N LEU A 61 12.76 8.89 22.88
CA LEU A 61 12.06 9.59 21.80
C LEU A 61 10.87 10.42 22.33
N LEU A 62 10.11 9.89 23.30
CA LEU A 62 8.98 10.64 23.89
C LEU A 62 9.50 11.73 24.84
N ALA A 63 10.58 11.45 25.56
CA ALA A 63 11.27 12.41 26.42
C ALA A 63 11.85 13.59 25.63
N HIS A 64 12.46 13.31 24.47
CA HIS A 64 12.91 14.30 23.50
C HIS A 64 11.74 15.19 23.01
N GLU A 65 10.72 14.59 22.40
CA GLU A 65 9.56 15.32 21.89
C GLU A 65 8.84 16.14 22.98
N ALA A 66 8.82 15.67 24.23
CA ALA A 66 8.30 16.43 25.35
C ALA A 66 9.14 17.68 25.69
N ALA A 67 10.48 17.60 25.62
CA ALA A 67 11.35 18.76 25.80
C ALA A 67 11.19 19.78 24.66
N PHE A 68 11.14 19.29 23.42
CA PHE A 68 10.86 20.09 22.21
C PHE A 68 9.53 20.86 22.34
N ALA A 69 8.46 20.18 22.74
CA ALA A 69 7.15 20.77 22.94
C ALA A 69 7.17 21.92 23.97
N LEU A 70 7.86 21.74 25.10
CA LEU A 70 7.98 22.78 26.13
C LEU A 70 8.76 24.00 25.63
N GLY A 71 9.81 23.81 24.82
CA GLY A 71 10.52 24.89 24.13
C GLY A 71 9.61 25.68 23.19
N HIS A 72 8.81 24.99 22.39
CA HIS A 72 7.84 25.60 21.46
C HIS A 72 6.68 26.31 22.15
N MET A 73 6.26 25.87 23.34
CA MET A 73 5.24 26.58 24.13
C MET A 73 5.75 27.91 24.71
N GLN A 74 7.07 28.09 24.81
CA GLN A 74 7.74 29.28 25.37
C GLN A 74 7.31 29.67 26.80
N GLU A 75 6.80 28.72 27.59
CA GLU A 75 6.35 28.99 28.95
C GLU A 75 7.53 29.03 29.93
N LEU A 76 7.80 30.20 30.51
CA LEU A 76 8.90 30.43 31.46
C LEU A 76 8.89 29.46 32.65
N GLU A 77 7.72 28.98 33.06
CA GLU A 77 7.55 27.98 34.12
C GLU A 77 8.16 26.60 33.79
N ALA A 78 8.43 26.30 32.52
CA ALA A 78 9.09 25.06 32.11
C ALA A 78 10.64 25.11 32.28
N ILE A 79 11.23 26.32 32.42
CA ILE A 79 12.69 26.50 32.53
C ILE A 79 13.32 25.62 33.63
N PRO A 80 12.79 25.53 34.87
CA PRO A 80 13.40 24.71 35.92
C PRO A 80 13.41 23.21 35.59
N ALA A 81 12.39 22.74 34.88
CA ALA A 81 12.31 21.34 34.44
C ALA A 81 13.32 21.04 33.33
N LEU A 82 13.38 21.89 32.29
CA LEU A 82 14.35 21.76 31.19
C LEU A 82 15.79 21.89 31.70
N ALA A 83 16.05 22.81 32.62
CA ALA A 83 17.34 22.95 33.29
C ALA A 83 17.72 21.70 34.11
N SER A 84 16.73 21.04 34.73
CA SER A 84 16.95 19.78 35.45
C SER A 84 17.23 18.61 34.50
N VAL A 85 16.62 18.59 33.31
CA VAL A 85 16.88 17.58 32.26
C VAL A 85 18.27 17.76 31.66
N LEU A 86 18.67 19.00 31.34
CA LEU A 86 19.99 19.32 30.79
C LEU A 86 21.14 18.94 31.74
N ASN A 87 20.97 19.10 33.05
CA ASN A 87 22.00 18.73 34.04
C ASN A 87 21.99 17.24 34.44
N ASP A 88 20.98 16.45 34.04
CA ASP A 88 20.87 15.05 34.46
C ASP A 88 21.64 14.12 33.51
N LEU A 89 22.92 13.92 33.81
CA LEU A 89 23.83 13.05 33.05
C LEU A 89 23.38 11.58 32.95
N SER A 90 22.35 11.15 33.70
CA SER A 90 21.75 9.81 33.55
C SER A 90 20.79 9.69 32.37
N LEU A 91 20.24 10.81 31.89
CA LEU A 91 19.39 10.86 30.71
C LEU A 91 20.21 10.76 29.42
N HIS A 92 19.59 10.27 28.34
CA HIS A 92 20.26 10.17 27.04
C HIS A 92 20.61 11.56 26.48
N HIS A 93 21.80 11.71 25.90
CA HIS A 93 22.30 13.00 25.39
C HIS A 93 21.32 13.68 24.42
N ILE A 94 20.57 12.91 23.62
CA ILE A 94 19.53 13.44 22.73
C ILE A 94 18.46 14.27 23.48
N VAL A 95 18.03 13.82 24.67
CA VAL A 95 17.04 14.52 25.49
C VAL A 95 17.65 15.77 26.14
N ARG A 96 18.94 15.73 26.46
CA ARG A 96 19.67 16.88 27.01
C ARG A 96 19.96 17.95 25.96
N HIS A 97 20.28 17.56 24.72
CA HIS A 97 20.45 18.49 23.60
C HIS A 97 19.14 19.24 23.34
N GLU A 98 18.02 18.52 23.23
CA GLU A 98 16.70 19.13 23.03
C GLU A 98 16.30 20.02 24.23
N ALA A 99 16.65 19.66 25.46
CA ALA A 99 16.46 20.55 26.61
C ALA A 99 17.30 21.84 26.53
N ALA A 100 18.54 21.79 26.00
CA ALA A 100 19.34 22.99 25.74
C ALA A 100 18.75 23.85 24.61
N GLU A 101 18.26 23.22 23.53
CA GLU A 101 17.60 23.92 22.42
C GLU A 101 16.31 24.59 22.88
N ALA A 102 15.47 23.90 23.64
CA ALA A 102 14.26 24.45 24.27
C ALA A 102 14.57 25.64 25.19
N LEU A 103 15.64 25.58 26.00
CA LEU A 103 16.09 26.71 26.83
C LEU A 103 16.56 27.91 25.98
N GLY A 104 17.20 27.67 24.84
CA GLY A 104 17.53 28.70 23.84
C GLY A 104 16.31 29.28 23.13
N ALA A 105 15.30 28.45 22.84
CA ALA A 105 14.04 28.85 22.20
C ALA A 105 13.14 29.68 23.12
N ILE A 106 13.17 29.44 24.43
CA ILE A 106 12.51 30.29 25.43
C ILE A 106 13.20 31.67 25.55
N GLY A 107 14.51 31.75 25.24
CA GLY A 107 15.21 33.03 25.07
C GLY A 107 15.47 33.81 26.37
N SER A 108 15.37 33.18 27.54
CA SER A 108 15.52 33.86 28.84
C SER A 108 16.99 34.07 29.24
N ASP A 109 17.33 35.30 29.63
CA ASP A 109 18.63 35.68 30.21
C ASP A 109 19.10 34.78 31.36
N GLY A 110 18.16 34.29 32.17
CA GLY A 110 18.45 33.37 33.28
C GLY A 110 19.04 32.03 32.84
N ASN A 111 18.89 31.66 31.56
CA ASN A 111 19.41 30.42 31.01
C ASN A 111 20.88 30.52 30.60
N VAL A 112 21.43 31.74 30.42
CA VAL A 112 22.80 31.96 29.91
C VAL A 112 23.89 31.35 30.81
N PRO A 113 23.86 31.49 32.15
CA PRO A 113 24.88 30.87 33.02
C PRO A 113 24.83 29.33 32.97
N LEU A 114 23.62 28.77 32.87
CA LEU A 114 23.38 27.34 32.78
C LEU A 114 23.92 26.76 31.47
N LEU A 115 23.54 27.35 30.32
CA LEU A 115 23.98 26.91 29.01
C LEU A 115 25.51 27.04 28.84
N LYS A 116 26.14 28.07 29.42
CA LYS A 116 27.61 28.17 29.46
C LYS A 116 28.25 27.05 30.28
N ASN A 117 27.71 26.74 31.45
CA ASN A 117 28.21 25.64 32.26
C ASN A 117 28.08 24.28 31.54
N SER A 118 26.95 24.03 30.86
CA SER A 118 26.76 22.81 30.06
C SER A 118 27.65 22.76 28.81
N LEU A 119 27.89 23.90 28.15
CA LEU A 119 28.87 24.04 27.05
C LEU A 119 30.28 23.65 27.49
N ASP A 120 30.71 24.05 28.69
CA ASP A 120 32.05 23.75 29.20
C ASP A 120 32.19 22.34 29.81
N SER A 121 31.09 21.73 30.30
CA SER A 121 31.16 20.54 31.18
C SER A 121 30.37 19.30 30.74
N ASP A 122 29.43 19.37 29.79
CA ASP A 122 28.68 18.16 29.38
C ASP A 122 29.61 17.21 28.59
N PRO A 123 29.65 15.90 28.90
CA PRO A 123 30.51 14.93 28.19
C PRO A 123 30.12 14.70 26.72
N ALA A 124 28.87 14.91 26.35
CA ALA A 124 28.37 14.71 24.99
C ALA A 124 28.67 15.94 24.09
N GLU A 125 29.25 15.69 22.92
CA GLU A 125 29.65 16.76 21.98
C GLU A 125 28.41 17.47 21.43
N GLU A 126 27.37 16.72 21.14
CA GLU A 126 26.08 17.16 20.62
C GLU A 126 25.38 18.16 21.57
N VAL A 127 25.49 17.95 22.89
CA VAL A 127 24.89 18.83 23.90
C VAL A 127 25.69 20.12 24.03
N ARG A 128 27.03 20.04 23.98
CA ARG A 128 27.89 21.23 23.98
C ARG A 128 27.65 22.10 22.73
N GLU A 129 27.65 21.49 21.55
CA GLU A 129 27.34 22.16 20.28
C GLU A 129 25.95 22.81 20.31
N THR A 130 24.94 22.12 20.86
CA THR A 130 23.59 22.72 21.01
C THR A 130 23.58 23.89 22.00
N CYS A 131 24.37 23.84 23.09
CA CYS A 131 24.49 24.95 24.03
C CYS A 131 25.17 26.18 23.39
N GLU A 132 26.15 25.98 22.49
CA GLU A 132 26.76 27.06 21.69
C GLU A 132 25.70 27.77 20.85
N LEU A 133 24.90 27.01 20.07
CA LEU A 133 23.79 27.54 19.26
C LEU A 133 22.73 28.26 20.11
N ALA A 134 22.35 27.70 21.26
CA ALA A 134 21.36 28.27 22.16
C ALA A 134 21.82 29.61 22.78
N LEU A 135 23.11 29.72 23.15
CA LEU A 135 23.70 30.94 23.68
C LEU A 135 23.74 32.06 22.63
N GLU A 136 24.16 31.74 21.41
CA GLU A 136 24.20 32.70 20.31
C GLU A 136 22.79 33.15 19.90
N ARG A 137 21.79 32.26 19.95
CA ARG A 137 20.38 32.61 19.76
C ARG A 137 19.88 33.60 20.82
N ILE A 138 20.20 33.38 22.10
CA ILE A 138 19.85 34.33 23.18
C ILE A 138 20.54 35.68 22.97
N GLN A 139 21.81 35.69 22.56
CA GLN A 139 22.55 36.93 22.30
C GLN A 139 21.94 37.71 21.12
N ASN A 140 21.66 37.05 19.99
CA ASN A 140 20.99 37.68 18.85
C ASN A 140 19.60 38.25 19.22
N LEU A 141 18.84 37.59 20.10
CA LEU A 141 17.55 38.09 20.60
C LEU A 141 17.68 39.34 21.50
N LYS A 142 18.85 39.57 22.12
CA LYS A 142 19.16 40.81 22.85
C LYS A 142 19.51 41.93 21.88
N ASP A 143 20.39 41.65 20.93
CA ASP A 143 20.90 42.64 19.98
C ASP A 143 19.79 43.13 19.02
N ALA A 144 18.82 42.26 18.72
CA ALA A 144 17.57 42.61 18.02
C ALA A 144 16.56 43.43 18.85
N GLY A 145 16.80 43.62 20.16
CA GLY A 145 15.84 44.21 21.11
C GLY A 145 15.50 45.69 20.88
N ASN A 146 16.07 46.33 19.87
CA ASN A 146 15.88 47.76 19.56
C ASN A 146 14.98 48.03 18.33
N THR A 147 14.45 46.98 17.66
CA THR A 147 13.51 47.14 16.53
C THR A 147 12.40 46.09 16.52
N ASP A 148 11.19 46.58 16.83
CA ASP A 148 9.85 46.07 16.50
C ASP A 148 9.43 44.62 16.88
N VAL A 149 8.19 44.52 17.37
CA VAL A 149 7.55 43.30 17.89
C VAL A 149 7.35 42.25 16.79
N LEU A 150 7.19 42.68 15.53
CA LEU A 150 7.13 41.80 14.36
C LEU A 150 8.36 40.91 14.23
N LEU A 151 9.56 41.40 14.61
CA LEU A 151 10.79 40.61 14.51
C LEU A 151 10.78 39.41 15.47
N ARG A 152 10.10 39.49 16.62
CA ARG A 152 9.94 38.36 17.55
C ARG A 152 8.97 37.29 17.05
N MET A 153 7.89 37.67 16.34
CA MET A 153 7.00 36.69 15.70
C MET A 153 7.64 36.07 14.46
N MET A 154 8.35 36.85 13.65
CA MET A 154 9.08 36.36 12.49
C MET A 154 10.21 35.41 12.94
N TYR A 155 11.09 35.88 13.85
CA TYR A 155 11.61 35.13 15.02
C TYR A 155 11.24 33.65 15.20
N LEU A 156 9.97 33.42 15.58
CA LEU A 156 9.44 32.10 15.93
C LEU A 156 9.05 31.27 14.70
N LEU A 157 8.46 31.90 13.67
CA LEU A 157 8.21 31.22 12.41
C LEU A 157 9.52 30.77 11.74
N LEU A 158 10.59 31.56 11.88
CA LEU A 158 11.91 31.25 11.34
C LEU A 158 12.42 29.87 11.81
N CYS A 159 12.18 29.49 13.07
CA CYS A 159 12.61 28.18 13.58
C CYS A 159 11.83 26.97 13.04
N LEU A 160 10.68 27.17 12.39
CA LEU A 160 10.05 26.14 11.56
C LEU A 160 10.34 26.32 10.05
N LEU A 161 10.71 27.51 9.57
CA LEU A 161 10.53 27.88 8.15
C LEU A 161 11.60 28.77 7.47
N ILE A 162 12.85 28.95 7.96
CA ILE A 162 13.85 29.70 7.15
C ILE A 162 14.24 28.97 5.84
N GLN A 163 13.55 29.39 4.78
CA GLN A 163 14.01 29.38 3.39
C GLN A 163 13.73 30.76 2.78
N LEU A 164 14.78 31.58 2.61
CA LEU A 164 14.86 32.74 1.67
C LEU A 164 13.95 33.96 2.05
N HIS A 165 14.23 35.24 1.75
CA HIS A 165 15.43 35.95 1.27
C HIS A 165 15.29 37.48 1.53
N GLN A 166 16.38 38.19 1.90
CA GLN A 166 16.95 39.39 1.25
C GLN A 166 17.89 40.19 2.18
N ARG A 167 18.96 40.78 1.60
CA ARG A 167 20.08 41.49 2.27
C ARG A 167 20.01 43.02 2.01
N PRO A 168 20.89 43.86 2.59
CA PRO A 168 22.22 44.11 1.99
C PRO A 168 23.33 44.38 3.06
N LEU A 169 24.53 43.78 3.01
CA LEU A 169 25.71 44.22 2.24
C LEU A 169 26.91 43.27 2.54
N VAL A 170 27.72 42.94 1.52
CA VAL A 170 29.20 42.80 1.52
C VAL A 170 29.91 41.98 2.65
N LEU A 171 30.63 40.92 2.24
CA LEU A 171 31.28 39.82 3.02
C LEU A 171 30.27 38.81 3.65
N LEU A 172 30.37 37.49 3.46
CA LEU A 172 31.18 36.66 2.56
C LEU A 172 30.27 35.89 1.58
N LEU A 173 30.51 36.08 0.28
CA LEU A 173 30.02 35.19 -0.79
C LEU A 173 31.14 34.26 -1.29
N ILE A 174 32.18 34.07 -0.46
CA ILE A 174 33.40 33.35 -0.82
C ILE A 174 33.57 32.22 0.20
N ASN A 175 33.42 30.98 -0.27
CA ASN A 175 33.67 29.73 0.47
C ASN A 175 32.61 29.29 1.51
N GLN A 176 31.30 29.35 1.25
CA GLN A 176 30.33 28.68 2.15
C GLN A 176 30.57 27.16 2.25
N ASP A 177 30.96 26.52 1.14
CA ASP A 177 31.38 25.11 1.09
C ASP A 177 32.56 24.83 2.03
N LYS A 178 33.56 25.73 2.05
CA LYS A 178 34.71 25.58 2.95
C LYS A 178 34.34 25.93 4.38
N CYS A 179 33.39 26.83 4.66
CA CYS A 179 32.91 27.06 6.02
C CYS A 179 32.33 25.76 6.59
N LEU A 180 31.35 25.15 5.91
CA LEU A 180 30.73 23.89 6.32
C LEU A 180 31.77 22.77 6.58
N LEU A 181 32.79 22.67 5.71
CA LEU A 181 33.83 21.64 5.79
C LEU A 181 35.04 22.00 6.70
N MET A 182 35.19 23.26 7.14
CA MET A 182 36.31 23.70 7.99
C MET A 182 36.03 23.45 9.47
N LYS A 183 36.65 22.40 10.01
CA LYS A 183 36.68 22.05 11.46
C LYS A 183 37.30 23.10 12.40
N LYS A 184 37.63 24.30 11.90
CA LYS A 184 38.18 25.43 12.69
C LYS A 184 37.18 26.57 12.89
N GLN A 185 36.01 26.53 12.26
CA GLN A 185 34.93 27.48 12.54
C GLN A 185 33.97 26.90 13.60
N GLY A 186 33.26 27.79 14.30
CA GLY A 186 32.26 27.42 15.30
C GLY A 186 31.11 26.64 14.68
N MET A 187 30.33 25.93 15.51
CA MET A 187 29.25 25.13 14.95
C MET A 187 28.10 25.99 14.43
N TYR A 188 27.92 27.21 14.96
CA TYR A 188 26.92 28.13 14.43
C TYR A 188 27.16 28.50 12.97
N GLU A 189 28.37 28.92 12.59
CA GLU A 189 28.66 29.30 11.20
C GLU A 189 28.62 28.10 10.25
N ARG A 190 29.01 26.91 10.74
CA ARG A 190 28.95 25.66 9.98
C ARG A 190 27.52 25.19 9.77
N TYR A 191 26.68 25.27 10.79
CA TYR A 191 25.26 24.94 10.73
C TYR A 191 24.52 25.94 9.83
N ALA A 192 24.77 27.25 9.99
CA ALA A 192 24.23 28.28 9.11
C ALA A 192 24.66 28.08 7.63
N ALA A 193 25.91 27.68 7.38
CA ALA A 193 26.38 27.32 6.04
C ALA A 193 25.65 26.09 5.46
N LEU A 194 25.36 25.05 6.28
CA LEU A 194 24.57 23.90 5.85
C LEU A 194 23.19 24.34 5.33
N PHE A 195 22.47 25.19 6.07
CA PHE A 195 21.16 25.67 5.64
C PHE A 195 21.25 26.62 4.43
N ALA A 196 22.27 27.47 4.35
CA ALA A 196 22.50 28.31 3.18
C ALA A 196 22.69 27.48 1.90
N LEU A 197 23.57 26.47 1.95
CA LEU A 197 23.83 25.56 0.83
C LEU A 197 22.61 24.70 0.49
N ARG A 198 21.87 24.22 1.49
CA ARG A 198 20.61 23.47 1.29
C ARG A 198 19.57 24.30 0.54
N ASN A 199 19.56 25.61 0.76
CA ASN A 199 18.60 26.54 0.18
C ASN A 199 19.06 27.09 -1.20
N ASP A 200 20.35 27.00 -1.53
CA ASP A 200 20.90 27.31 -2.87
C ASP A 200 20.58 26.21 -3.89
N GLY A 201 20.80 24.95 -3.52
CA GLY A 201 20.42 23.79 -4.35
C GLY A 201 21.27 23.57 -5.61
N GLY A 202 22.34 24.33 -5.83
CA GLY A 202 23.32 24.08 -6.89
C GLY A 202 24.09 22.76 -6.69
N ASN A 203 24.66 22.22 -7.78
CA ASN A 203 25.41 20.95 -7.73
C ASN A 203 26.60 21.00 -6.75
N ASP A 204 27.30 22.13 -6.67
CA ASP A 204 28.44 22.32 -5.77
C ASP A 204 27.98 22.40 -4.30
N ALA A 205 26.85 23.06 -4.04
CA ALA A 205 26.22 23.10 -2.73
C ALA A 205 25.74 21.72 -2.26
N VAL A 206 25.14 20.93 -3.17
CA VAL A 206 24.78 19.53 -2.90
C VAL A 206 26.02 18.68 -2.62
N ALA A 207 27.12 18.87 -3.35
CA ALA A 207 28.38 18.17 -3.07
C ALA A 207 28.95 18.54 -1.69
N ALA A 208 28.97 19.83 -1.33
CA ALA A 208 29.43 20.29 -0.02
C ALA A 208 28.58 19.76 1.15
N ILE A 209 27.25 19.65 0.96
CA ILE A 209 26.35 19.02 1.94
C ILE A 209 26.65 17.52 2.07
N ILE A 210 26.82 16.80 0.95
CA ILE A 210 27.15 15.37 0.96
C ILE A 210 28.49 15.14 1.66
N ASP A 211 29.51 15.95 1.39
CA ASP A 211 30.81 15.89 2.08
C ASP A 211 30.68 16.21 3.59
N SER A 212 29.73 17.06 3.97
CA SER A 212 29.46 17.39 5.37
C SER A 212 28.82 16.24 6.17
N LEU A 213 28.13 15.30 5.51
CA LEU A 213 27.63 14.07 6.15
C LEU A 213 28.76 13.18 6.66
N GLY A 214 30.00 13.37 6.16
CA GLY A 214 31.23 12.76 6.68
C GLY A 214 31.83 13.48 7.90
N SER A 215 31.15 14.49 8.46
CA SER A 215 31.58 15.17 9.69
C SER A 215 31.46 14.27 10.92
N LYS A 216 32.10 14.68 12.03
CA LYS A 216 31.99 13.98 13.32
C LYS A 216 30.83 14.50 14.19
N SER A 217 30.38 15.72 13.96
CA SER A 217 29.25 16.33 14.69
C SER A 217 27.94 15.65 14.26
N ALA A 218 27.15 15.22 15.24
CA ALA A 218 25.86 14.58 14.99
C ALA A 218 24.82 15.57 14.41
N LEU A 219 24.98 16.88 14.65
CA LEU A 219 24.09 17.92 14.10
C LEU A 219 24.20 18.03 12.57
N LEU A 220 25.30 17.56 11.97
CA LEU A 220 25.54 17.62 10.53
C LEU A 220 25.28 16.29 9.80
N CYS A 221 24.76 15.25 10.47
CA CYS A 221 24.43 13.96 9.85
C CYS A 221 23.09 13.38 10.33
N HIS A 222 22.23 12.92 9.40
CA HIS A 222 20.91 12.34 9.72
C HIS A 222 20.85 10.82 9.45
N GLU A 223 21.93 10.11 9.73
CA GLU A 223 21.96 8.65 9.69
C GLU A 223 22.50 8.13 11.01
N MET A 224 21.68 7.38 11.77
CA MET A 224 22.13 6.70 12.99
C MET A 224 23.00 5.48 12.63
N TRP A 225 24.23 5.75 12.22
CA TRP A 225 25.27 4.75 12.00
C TRP A 225 25.64 4.07 13.32
N ASN A 226 24.92 3.00 13.62
CA ASN A 226 25.29 2.13 14.72
C ASN A 226 26.56 1.38 14.33
N HIS A 227 27.61 1.45 15.16
CA HIS A 227 28.76 0.55 15.02
C HIS A 227 28.26 -0.89 14.91
N ALA A 228 28.79 -1.69 13.98
CA ALA A 228 28.36 -3.08 13.81
C ALA A 228 28.43 -3.87 15.14
N ALA A 229 29.46 -3.61 15.95
CA ALA A 229 29.59 -4.19 17.30
C ALA A 229 28.48 -3.78 18.29
N CYS A 230 27.81 -2.64 18.11
CA CYS A 230 26.69 -2.21 18.96
C CYS A 230 25.37 -2.91 18.60
N VAL A 231 25.11 -3.12 17.29
CA VAL A 231 23.97 -3.92 16.82
C VAL A 231 24.17 -5.40 17.20
N LEU A 232 25.34 -5.96 16.89
CA LEU A 232 25.67 -7.37 17.10
C LEU A 232 25.91 -7.74 18.58
N LYS A 233 25.90 -6.77 19.51
CA LYS A 233 25.90 -7.01 20.98
C LYS A 233 24.50 -7.18 21.57
N LYS A 234 23.46 -6.62 20.94
CA LYS A 234 22.07 -6.74 21.41
C LYS A 234 21.48 -8.03 20.84
N ALA A 235 20.69 -8.76 21.64
CA ALA A 235 20.06 -9.99 21.18
C ALA A 235 18.92 -9.70 20.18
N ASN A 236 18.77 -10.56 19.17
CA ASN A 236 17.64 -10.59 18.23
C ASN A 236 17.29 -9.27 17.50
N GLN A 237 18.27 -8.39 17.23
CA GLN A 237 18.04 -7.20 16.39
C GLN A 237 17.96 -7.51 14.89
N ILE A 238 18.77 -8.46 14.43
CA ILE A 238 18.68 -9.04 13.08
C ILE A 238 18.23 -10.50 13.27
N LYS A 239 17.10 -10.91 12.69
CA LYS A 239 16.48 -12.22 12.94
C LYS A 239 16.72 -13.20 11.80
N LEU A 240 16.78 -12.69 10.58
CA LEU A 240 17.03 -13.44 9.35
C LEU A 240 18.14 -12.75 8.54
N VAL A 241 18.81 -13.52 7.69
CA VAL A 241 19.82 -12.99 6.76
C VAL A 241 19.17 -12.03 5.74
N GLU A 242 17.89 -12.26 5.44
CA GLU A 242 17.06 -11.44 4.55
C GLU A 242 16.69 -10.07 5.15
N ASP A 243 16.78 -9.89 6.47
CA ASP A 243 16.55 -8.60 7.14
C ASP A 243 17.69 -7.59 6.87
N VAL A 244 18.82 -8.03 6.28
CA VAL A 244 20.00 -7.19 6.02
C VAL A 244 20.12 -6.94 4.52
N GLU A 245 19.56 -5.82 4.07
CA GLU A 245 19.72 -5.36 2.69
C GLU A 245 21.21 -5.19 2.33
N ASN A 246 21.55 -5.52 1.08
CA ASN A 246 22.90 -5.40 0.53
C ASN A 246 24.01 -6.13 1.29
N LEU A 247 23.70 -7.14 2.11
CA LEU A 247 24.71 -7.96 2.83
C LEU A 247 25.88 -8.42 1.93
N GLU A 248 25.59 -8.82 0.70
CA GLU A 248 26.58 -9.27 -0.29
C GLU A 248 27.57 -8.18 -0.74
N SER A 249 27.26 -6.90 -0.55
CA SER A 249 28.16 -5.79 -0.85
C SER A 249 29.19 -5.54 0.26
N LEU A 250 29.19 -6.33 1.34
CA LEU A 250 30.20 -6.30 2.41
C LEU A 250 31.37 -7.25 2.15
N ARG A 251 32.45 -7.11 2.93
CA ARG A 251 33.57 -8.08 2.93
C ARG A 251 33.10 -9.44 3.44
N TRP A 252 33.70 -10.52 2.92
CA TRP A 252 33.28 -11.90 3.26
C TRP A 252 33.31 -12.17 4.77
N GLU A 253 34.33 -11.65 5.46
CA GLU A 253 34.47 -11.75 6.92
C GLU A 253 33.31 -11.11 7.66
N ASP A 254 32.78 -9.98 7.16
CA ASP A 254 31.68 -9.24 7.78
C ASP A 254 30.33 -9.88 7.47
N GLN A 255 30.15 -10.41 6.25
CA GLN A 255 29.01 -11.27 5.92
C GLN A 255 28.94 -12.48 6.87
N GLN A 256 30.08 -13.14 7.10
CA GLN A 256 30.18 -14.29 7.99
C GLN A 256 29.98 -13.92 9.47
N LYS A 257 30.38 -12.72 9.92
CA LYS A 257 30.05 -12.23 11.28
C LYS A 257 28.55 -12.06 11.47
N ILE A 258 27.85 -11.50 10.48
CA ILE A 258 26.39 -11.30 10.53
C ILE A 258 25.65 -12.65 10.49
N ARG A 259 26.04 -13.57 9.59
CA ARG A 259 25.49 -14.94 9.56
C ARG A 259 25.67 -15.67 10.90
N LYS A 260 26.88 -15.63 11.48
CA LYS A 260 27.16 -16.24 12.80
C LYS A 260 26.41 -15.57 13.95
N TYR A 261 26.16 -14.26 13.91
CA TYR A 261 25.32 -13.58 14.90
C TYR A 261 23.86 -14.09 14.85
N ILE A 262 23.32 -14.27 13.65
CA ILE A 262 21.97 -14.82 13.44
C ILE A 262 21.91 -16.28 13.91
N GLU A 263 22.86 -17.12 13.49
CA GLU A 263 22.96 -18.53 13.89
C GLU A 263 23.15 -18.74 15.41
N SER A 264 23.81 -17.79 16.09
CA SER A 264 24.01 -17.83 17.55
C SER A 264 22.88 -17.19 18.36
N GLY A 265 21.80 -16.72 17.72
CA GLY A 265 20.64 -16.13 18.39
C GLY A 265 20.92 -14.77 19.05
N GLY A 266 21.97 -14.07 18.60
CA GLY A 266 22.39 -12.77 19.11
C GLY A 266 22.87 -12.78 20.57
N GLY A 267 24.12 -13.17 20.81
CA GLY A 267 24.67 -13.28 22.17
C GLY A 267 26.19 -13.35 22.30
N GLY A 268 26.93 -12.58 21.49
CA GLY A 268 28.40 -12.60 21.46
C GLY A 268 29.08 -11.79 22.58
N GLY A 269 28.97 -12.23 23.83
CA GLY A 269 29.73 -11.65 24.95
C GLY A 269 31.10 -12.33 25.13
N SER A 270 32.20 -11.60 24.93
CA SER A 270 33.56 -12.09 25.24
C SER A 270 34.48 -10.95 25.65
N SER A 271 35.00 -11.00 26.87
CA SER A 271 36.11 -10.16 27.33
C SER A 271 37.45 -10.83 27.01
N SER A 272 38.40 -10.04 26.51
CA SER A 272 39.81 -10.42 26.28
C SER A 272 40.52 -10.90 27.55
N GLY A 273 41.56 -11.73 27.50
CA GLY A 273 42.25 -12.36 26.36
C GLY A 273 43.48 -13.14 26.85
N GLY A 274 44.20 -13.81 25.93
CA GLY A 274 45.39 -14.63 26.25
C GLY A 274 45.34 -15.97 25.53
N GLY A 275 46.25 -16.20 24.59
CA GLY A 275 46.12 -17.31 23.62
C GLY A 275 46.82 -18.61 24.03
N SER A 276 46.32 -19.74 23.50
CA SER A 276 47.15 -20.85 22.98
C SER A 276 46.31 -21.88 22.21
N ALA A 277 47.00 -22.67 21.39
CA ALA A 277 46.51 -23.46 20.26
C ALA A 277 45.48 -24.60 20.51
N ALA A 278 44.72 -24.88 19.44
CA ALA A 278 44.40 -26.21 18.87
C ALA A 278 43.15 -27.03 19.28
N LYS A 279 42.37 -27.36 18.23
CA LYS A 279 41.78 -28.68 17.84
C LYS A 279 40.49 -29.26 18.49
N SER A 280 39.45 -29.28 17.63
CA SER A 280 38.59 -30.42 17.21
C SER A 280 37.69 -31.22 18.18
N ASP A 281 36.40 -31.29 17.80
CA ASP A 281 35.43 -32.41 17.95
C ASP A 281 34.97 -32.81 19.38
N SER A 282 33.72 -33.24 19.65
CA SER A 282 32.56 -33.60 18.80
C SER A 282 31.19 -33.34 19.51
N LYS A 283 30.07 -33.65 18.83
CA LYS A 283 28.65 -33.35 19.21
C LYS A 283 28.05 -34.23 20.33
N THR A 284 26.79 -33.90 20.71
CA THR A 284 25.74 -34.66 21.45
C THR A 284 25.72 -34.47 22.98
N VAL A 285 24.58 -34.36 23.72
CA VAL A 285 23.12 -34.38 23.42
C VAL A 285 22.37 -33.36 24.35
N LYS A 286 21.07 -33.08 24.13
CA LYS A 286 20.25 -32.16 24.97
C LYS A 286 19.91 -32.76 26.35
N ASP A 287 19.89 -31.93 27.40
CA ASP A 287 19.38 -32.35 28.72
C ASP A 287 18.66 -31.24 29.52
N THR A 288 17.73 -31.62 30.40
CA THR A 288 16.79 -30.70 31.09
C THR A 288 17.28 -30.34 32.49
N LYS A 289 17.59 -29.06 32.75
CA LYS A 289 18.24 -28.63 34.02
C LYS A 289 17.27 -28.49 35.21
N CYS A 290 17.15 -29.55 36.01
CA CYS A 290 16.70 -29.52 37.41
C CYS A 290 17.92 -29.61 38.36
N GLY A 291 17.77 -29.18 39.62
CA GLY A 291 18.89 -29.18 40.58
C GLY A 291 18.47 -29.34 42.04
N ILE A 292 19.34 -29.90 42.87
CA ILE A 292 19.04 -30.42 44.21
C ILE A 292 20.05 -29.93 45.25
N GLU A 293 19.58 -29.59 46.46
CA GLU A 293 20.41 -29.09 47.57
C GLU A 293 19.76 -29.33 48.95
N VAL A 294 20.57 -29.27 50.01
CA VAL A 294 20.07 -29.19 51.40
C VAL A 294 19.61 -27.76 51.70
N SER A 295 18.40 -27.63 52.23
CA SER A 295 17.77 -26.36 52.60
C SER A 295 18.57 -25.64 53.70
N GLN A 296 19.25 -24.54 53.34
CA GLN A 296 20.09 -23.76 54.26
C GLN A 296 19.28 -22.89 55.24
N ASN A 297 17.98 -22.69 55.00
CA ASN A 297 17.08 -21.94 55.86
C ASN A 297 15.60 -22.34 55.65
N SER A 298 14.79 -22.25 56.72
CA SER A 298 13.36 -22.62 56.68
C SER A 298 12.44 -21.59 56.00
N ARG A 299 12.93 -20.90 54.96
CA ARG A 299 12.20 -19.82 54.24
C ARG A 299 11.50 -20.29 52.97
N ALA A 300 11.87 -21.44 52.43
CA ALA A 300 11.23 -22.01 51.24
C ALA A 300 9.97 -22.80 51.61
N THR A 301 8.99 -22.82 50.71
CA THR A 301 7.75 -23.57 50.85
C THR A 301 7.63 -24.52 49.67
N CYS A 302 7.35 -25.80 49.92
CA CYS A 302 7.17 -26.80 48.88
C CYS A 302 5.95 -26.45 48.01
N LYS A 303 6.13 -26.38 46.69
CA LYS A 303 5.03 -26.05 45.77
C LYS A 303 3.92 -27.10 45.68
N ASP A 304 4.20 -28.37 45.98
CA ASP A 304 3.21 -29.45 45.81
C ASP A 304 2.32 -29.62 47.05
N CYS A 305 2.91 -29.62 48.26
CA CYS A 305 2.16 -29.81 49.51
C CYS A 305 1.94 -28.53 50.34
N GLY A 306 2.48 -27.39 49.91
CA GLY A 306 2.30 -26.09 50.58
C GLY A 306 2.99 -25.94 51.95
N GLN A 307 3.69 -26.95 52.44
CA GLN A 307 4.40 -26.92 53.73
C GLN A 307 5.79 -26.28 53.61
N LYS A 308 6.29 -25.70 54.71
CA LYS A 308 7.64 -25.10 54.77
C LYS A 308 8.72 -26.20 54.78
N ILE A 309 9.72 -26.03 53.93
CA ILE A 309 10.91 -26.88 53.88
C ILE A 309 11.85 -26.43 55.01
N ILE A 310 12.12 -27.30 55.97
CA ILE A 310 12.89 -26.96 57.18
C ILE A 310 14.39 -26.89 56.86
N LYS A 311 15.14 -26.05 57.59
CA LYS A 311 16.61 -26.02 57.52
C LYS A 311 17.18 -27.40 57.84
N GLY A 312 17.93 -27.98 56.90
CA GLY A 312 18.49 -29.33 56.99
C GLY A 312 17.80 -30.36 56.09
N GLU A 313 16.63 -30.07 55.50
CA GLU A 313 15.94 -31.01 54.60
C GLU A 313 16.37 -30.85 53.13
N VAL A 314 16.38 -31.94 52.36
CA VAL A 314 16.72 -31.92 50.93
C VAL A 314 15.55 -31.43 50.08
N ARG A 315 15.83 -30.48 49.18
CA ARG A 315 14.87 -29.87 48.27
C ARG A 315 15.35 -29.90 46.82
N ILE A 316 14.40 -30.08 45.89
CA ILE A 316 14.65 -30.06 44.46
C ILE A 316 14.04 -28.79 43.85
N SER A 317 14.79 -28.16 42.95
CA SER A 317 14.36 -27.03 42.13
C SER A 317 14.01 -27.46 40.72
N THR A 318 12.85 -26.99 40.25
CA THR A 318 12.46 -27.07 38.84
C THR A 318 12.50 -25.69 38.20
N LYS A 319 12.89 -25.62 36.93
CA LYS A 319 12.79 -24.41 36.11
C LYS A 319 11.50 -24.46 35.29
N GLN A 320 10.51 -23.63 35.66
CA GLN A 320 9.43 -23.33 34.74
C GLN A 320 9.98 -22.50 33.57
N GLY A 321 9.60 -22.87 32.34
CA GLY A 321 10.16 -22.29 31.13
C GLY A 321 9.82 -20.81 30.99
N GLY A 322 10.85 -19.96 30.88
CA GLY A 322 10.68 -18.55 30.53
C GLY A 322 10.70 -17.55 31.68
N GLN A 323 11.66 -17.62 32.60
CA GLN A 323 12.07 -16.47 33.42
C GLN A 323 13.55 -16.58 33.87
N GLY A 324 14.17 -15.43 34.15
CA GLY A 324 15.57 -15.32 34.59
C GLY A 324 15.82 -15.88 36.00
N ALA A 325 17.07 -15.80 36.46
CA ALA A 325 17.63 -16.55 37.60
C ALA A 325 17.08 -16.24 39.03
N LYS A 326 15.83 -15.76 39.17
CA LYS A 326 15.13 -15.55 40.45
C LYS A 326 13.83 -16.36 40.61
N GLY A 327 13.46 -17.20 39.65
CA GLY A 327 12.21 -17.98 39.63
C GLY A 327 12.38 -19.50 39.76
N LEU A 328 13.20 -20.00 40.71
CA LEU A 328 13.27 -21.44 40.98
C LEU A 328 12.09 -21.88 41.87
N ALA A 329 11.29 -22.83 41.39
CA ALA A 329 10.24 -23.46 42.20
C ALA A 329 10.85 -24.58 43.04
N TRP A 330 10.67 -24.51 44.37
CA TRP A 330 11.21 -25.49 45.32
C TRP A 330 10.16 -26.51 45.75
N HIS A 331 10.58 -27.77 45.82
CA HIS A 331 9.77 -28.91 46.19
C HIS A 331 10.54 -29.74 47.23
N HIS A 332 9.85 -30.40 48.17
CA HIS A 332 10.49 -31.48 48.94
C HIS A 332 10.96 -32.56 47.97
N ALA A 333 12.11 -33.18 48.22
CA ALA A 333 12.61 -34.25 47.36
C ALA A 333 11.56 -35.35 47.13
N LYS A 334 10.91 -35.82 48.21
CA LYS A 334 9.82 -36.80 48.15
C LYS A 334 8.64 -36.33 47.29
N CYS A 335 8.12 -35.11 47.50
CA CYS A 335 6.94 -34.62 46.79
C CYS A 335 7.13 -34.57 45.27
N LEU A 336 8.29 -34.11 44.80
CA LEU A 336 8.55 -34.02 43.35
C LEU A 336 8.77 -35.40 42.72
N ILE A 337 9.36 -36.33 43.47
CA ILE A 337 9.53 -37.73 43.06
C ILE A 337 8.18 -38.42 42.94
N ASP A 338 7.30 -38.27 43.95
CA ASP A 338 5.93 -38.80 43.92
C ASP A 338 5.12 -38.22 42.73
N LEU A 339 5.38 -36.95 42.36
CA LEU A 339 4.74 -36.27 41.21
C LEU A 339 5.33 -36.66 39.85
N SER A 340 6.54 -37.22 39.81
CA SER A 340 7.30 -37.51 38.57
C SER A 340 8.33 -38.63 38.80
N PRO A 341 7.87 -39.89 38.92
CA PRO A 341 8.72 -41.04 39.29
C PRO A 341 9.76 -41.45 38.23
N SER A 342 9.78 -40.77 37.07
CA SER A 342 10.77 -40.96 36.00
C SER A 342 11.98 -40.00 36.07
N ILE A 343 12.12 -39.20 37.14
CA ILE A 343 13.28 -38.32 37.33
C ILE A 343 14.48 -39.11 37.88
N GLU A 344 15.54 -39.21 37.07
CA GLU A 344 16.87 -39.70 37.48
C GLU A 344 17.54 -38.68 38.42
N VAL A 345 17.28 -38.82 39.73
CA VAL A 345 17.78 -37.89 40.78
C VAL A 345 19.30 -37.82 40.85
N ASP A 346 20.01 -38.88 40.48
CA ASP A 346 21.47 -38.98 40.40
C ASP A 346 22.09 -38.08 39.32
N LYS A 347 21.32 -37.70 38.29
CA LYS A 347 21.76 -36.79 37.22
C LYS A 347 21.39 -35.33 37.49
N LEU A 348 20.75 -35.02 38.63
CA LEU A 348 20.39 -33.66 38.99
C LEU A 348 21.61 -32.82 39.37
N SER A 349 21.62 -31.57 38.90
CA SER A 349 22.71 -30.64 39.22
C SER A 349 22.74 -30.32 40.72
N GLY A 350 23.87 -30.57 41.39
CA GLY A 350 24.02 -30.43 42.84
C GLY A 350 23.96 -31.74 43.64
N TRP A 351 23.60 -32.87 43.01
CA TRP A 351 23.55 -34.19 43.67
C TRP A 351 24.82 -34.50 44.47
N ASN A 352 25.98 -34.33 43.84
CA ASN A 352 27.31 -34.59 44.42
C ASN A 352 27.69 -33.69 45.62
N ASN A 353 26.90 -32.66 45.93
CA ASN A 353 27.14 -31.74 47.06
C ASN A 353 26.30 -32.06 48.30
N LEU A 354 25.38 -33.03 48.21
CA LEU A 354 24.63 -33.56 49.34
C LEU A 354 25.53 -34.50 50.19
N SER A 355 25.22 -34.69 51.47
CA SER A 355 25.91 -35.72 52.26
C SER A 355 25.52 -37.13 51.77
N SER A 356 26.35 -38.14 52.05
CA SER A 356 26.03 -39.54 51.70
C SER A 356 24.76 -40.05 52.39
N SER A 357 24.41 -39.50 53.56
CA SER A 357 23.15 -39.77 54.26
C SER A 357 21.96 -39.17 53.50
N ASP A 358 22.08 -37.92 53.06
CA ASP A 358 21.04 -37.19 52.31
C ASP A 358 20.78 -37.78 50.92
N GLN A 359 21.85 -38.16 50.21
CA GLN A 359 21.76 -38.84 48.90
C GLN A 359 21.00 -40.16 49.01
N SER A 360 21.27 -40.93 50.07
CA SER A 360 20.61 -42.22 50.31
C SER A 360 19.10 -42.02 50.55
N ALA A 361 18.74 -41.08 51.43
CA ALA A 361 17.34 -40.76 51.72
C ALA A 361 16.53 -40.33 50.47
N VAL A 362 17.15 -39.61 49.53
CA VAL A 362 16.47 -39.19 48.28
C VAL A 362 16.37 -40.33 47.26
N ILE A 363 17.36 -41.22 47.17
CA ILE A 363 17.27 -42.44 46.35
C ILE A 363 16.17 -43.37 46.88
N ASP A 364 16.00 -43.47 48.20
CA ASP A 364 14.98 -44.31 48.83
C ASP A 364 13.55 -43.81 48.56
N PHE A 365 13.35 -42.50 48.38
CA PHE A 365 12.09 -41.97 47.84
C PHE A 365 11.93 -42.33 46.36
N ALA A 366 12.96 -42.16 45.53
CA ALA A 366 12.91 -42.47 44.10
C ALA A 366 12.59 -43.94 43.79
N LYS A 367 13.05 -44.87 44.63
CA LYS A 367 12.80 -46.31 44.47
C LYS A 367 11.43 -46.80 44.98
N LYS A 368 10.69 -46.00 45.77
CA LYS A 368 9.40 -46.40 46.36
C LYS A 368 8.17 -46.01 45.52
N GLY A 369 8.36 -45.34 44.38
CA GLY A 369 7.29 -44.94 43.46
C GLY A 369 6.95 -45.99 42.38
N GLY A 370 6.52 -47.20 42.76
CA GLY A 370 6.15 -48.23 41.77
C GLY A 370 5.67 -49.58 42.32
N SER A 371 4.36 -49.71 42.53
CA SER A 371 3.62 -50.88 43.06
C SER A 371 3.71 -51.16 44.57
N ASP A 372 2.63 -51.68 45.14
CA ASP A 372 2.21 -51.39 46.53
C ASP A 372 2.80 -52.25 47.66
N THR A 373 2.91 -51.60 48.83
CA THR A 373 2.82 -52.15 50.22
C THR A 373 4.11 -52.57 50.98
N LYS A 374 4.46 -51.72 51.96
CA LYS A 374 5.16 -51.99 53.26
C LYS A 374 6.67 -52.29 53.25
N ILE A 375 7.52 -51.38 53.79
CA ILE A 375 8.05 -51.28 55.20
C ILE A 375 9.26 -52.22 55.40
N GLU A 376 10.47 -51.78 55.78
CA GLU A 376 11.08 -50.44 55.99
C GLU A 376 12.64 -50.57 55.97
N THR A 377 13.37 -49.48 55.67
CA THR A 377 14.87 -49.38 55.58
C THR A 377 15.58 -50.48 54.74
N GLU A 378 16.92 -50.73 54.68
CA GLU A 378 18.13 -50.16 55.32
C GLU A 378 19.40 -50.27 54.39
N GLU A 379 20.56 -49.83 54.89
CA GLU A 379 21.99 -49.92 54.49
C GLU A 379 22.49 -50.99 53.46
N GLY A 380 23.62 -50.85 52.74
CA GLY A 380 24.63 -49.77 52.64
C GLY A 380 25.96 -50.21 51.94
N LYS A 381 26.81 -49.23 51.57
CA LYS A 381 28.30 -49.28 51.37
C LYS A 381 28.94 -50.16 50.25
N GLU A 382 29.69 -49.54 49.33
CA GLU A 382 31.19 -49.47 49.22
C GLU A 382 31.86 -50.72 48.57
N SER A 383 32.94 -50.65 47.78
CA SER A 383 33.66 -49.56 47.09
C SER A 383 34.81 -50.14 46.21
N THR A 384 35.68 -49.26 45.68
CA THR A 384 37.13 -49.48 45.38
C THR A 384 37.58 -50.10 44.02
N PRO A 385 38.78 -49.71 43.50
CA PRO A 385 38.80 -48.99 42.21
C PRO A 385 40.04 -49.25 41.29
N GLN A 386 40.28 -48.32 40.34
CA GLN A 386 41.60 -47.98 39.74
C GLN A 386 42.20 -49.03 38.76
N GLN A 387 43.16 -48.74 37.85
CA GLN A 387 44.02 -47.58 37.59
C GLN A 387 44.61 -47.62 36.15
N THR A 388 44.91 -46.47 35.49
CA THR A 388 46.06 -46.16 34.55
C THR A 388 46.52 -47.13 33.40
N SER A 389 47.21 -46.75 32.30
CA SER A 389 47.56 -45.47 31.61
C SER A 389 48.32 -45.72 30.26
N LYS A 390 48.50 -44.68 29.42
CA LYS A 390 49.59 -44.43 28.42
C LYS A 390 49.76 -45.31 27.14
N GLY A 391 49.67 -44.63 25.97
CA GLY A 391 50.79 -44.50 24.99
C GLY A 391 50.77 -45.27 23.65
N GLY A 392 51.28 -44.64 22.55
CA GLY A 392 51.99 -45.38 21.48
C GLY A 392 51.49 -45.40 20.01
N ILE A 393 51.76 -44.34 19.23
CA ILE A 393 52.29 -44.28 17.84
C ILE A 393 52.23 -45.51 16.86
N LYS A 394 51.63 -45.29 15.66
CA LYS A 394 51.92 -45.80 14.26
C LYS A 394 51.56 -47.23 13.74
N ARG A 395 51.10 -47.19 12.46
CA ARG A 395 51.39 -48.03 11.25
C ARG A 395 50.43 -49.17 10.80
N GLY A 396 49.80 -48.95 9.62
CA GLY A 396 49.63 -49.92 8.50
C GLY A 396 48.55 -51.04 8.62
N LYS A 397 48.18 -51.77 7.55
CA LYS A 397 48.21 -51.53 6.07
C LYS A 397 47.45 -52.68 5.34
N ASP A 398 46.74 -52.38 4.24
CA ASP A 398 46.16 -53.33 3.22
C ASP A 398 45.18 -54.41 3.78
N VAL A 399 44.43 -55.27 3.05
CA VAL A 399 44.51 -55.99 1.74
C VAL A 399 43.04 -56.29 1.29
N ASP A 400 42.52 -55.84 0.14
CA ASP A 400 42.58 -56.39 -1.26
C ASP A 400 41.55 -57.49 -1.62
N SER A 401 40.90 -57.37 -2.79
CA SER A 401 40.77 -58.45 -3.80
C SER A 401 40.01 -58.01 -5.07
N GLU A 402 40.73 -58.04 -6.20
CA GLU A 402 40.43 -58.80 -7.44
C GLU A 402 39.02 -59.43 -7.65
N ARG A 403 38.41 -59.54 -8.85
CA ARG A 403 38.90 -59.36 -10.25
C ARG A 403 37.76 -59.40 -11.31
N LYS A 404 37.99 -58.72 -12.45
CA LYS A 404 37.56 -59.06 -13.85
C LYS A 404 36.03 -58.95 -14.21
N SER A 405 35.61 -58.51 -15.42
CA SER A 405 36.36 -58.01 -16.61
C SER A 405 35.48 -57.45 -17.78
N LYS A 406 36.13 -56.66 -18.67
CA LYS A 406 35.89 -56.48 -20.14
C LYS A 406 34.79 -55.54 -20.71
N VAL A 407 35.22 -54.29 -20.98
CA VAL A 407 35.42 -53.67 -22.34
C VAL A 407 34.36 -53.86 -23.46
N ALA A 408 33.73 -52.77 -23.95
CA ALA A 408 33.88 -52.22 -25.32
C ALA A 408 32.96 -51.00 -25.66
N LYS A 409 33.46 -50.11 -26.56
CA LYS A 409 32.89 -48.84 -27.11
C LYS A 409 31.54 -48.94 -27.86
N ALA A 410 30.74 -47.85 -27.84
CA ALA A 410 30.24 -47.10 -29.03
C ALA A 410 29.52 -45.77 -28.66
N LYS A 411 29.27 -44.87 -29.64
CA LYS A 411 28.52 -43.58 -29.51
C LYS A 411 27.08 -43.72 -30.06
N GLY A 412 26.11 -42.94 -29.55
CA GLY A 412 24.83 -42.67 -30.23
C GLY A 412 23.73 -42.07 -29.34
N ASP A 413 23.38 -40.81 -29.63
CA ASP A 413 22.16 -40.00 -29.35
C ASP A 413 21.24 -40.14 -28.10
N VAL A 414 20.95 -38.93 -27.57
CA VAL A 414 19.68 -38.37 -27.05
C VAL A 414 18.71 -39.27 -26.25
N SER A 415 18.51 -38.92 -24.97
CA SER A 415 17.19 -38.97 -24.32
C SER A 415 17.11 -38.06 -23.08
N VAL A 416 15.89 -37.62 -22.77
CA VAL A 416 15.56 -36.67 -21.71
C VAL A 416 15.44 -37.35 -20.34
N GLY A 417 15.89 -36.65 -19.29
CA GLY A 417 15.27 -36.73 -17.96
C GLY A 417 16.03 -37.48 -16.86
N SER A 418 16.58 -36.73 -15.90
CA SER A 418 16.37 -36.98 -14.48
C SER A 418 16.87 -35.83 -13.62
N ALA A 419 16.09 -35.47 -12.60
CA ALA A 419 16.50 -34.52 -11.57
C ALA A 419 17.68 -35.08 -10.76
N MET A 420 18.80 -34.36 -10.72
CA MET A 420 19.93 -34.73 -9.86
C MET A 420 19.69 -34.22 -8.44
N SER A 421 19.53 -35.16 -7.51
CA SER A 421 19.65 -34.92 -6.08
C SER A 421 21.06 -34.45 -5.74
N VAL A 422 21.19 -33.20 -5.28
CA VAL A 422 22.48 -32.61 -4.90
C VAL A 422 22.97 -33.24 -3.60
N LYS A 423 24.14 -33.85 -3.64
CA LYS A 423 24.81 -34.40 -2.46
C LYS A 423 25.38 -33.27 -1.61
N SER A 424 25.35 -33.42 -0.29
CA SER A 424 25.80 -32.44 0.71
C SER A 424 27.27 -31.99 0.63
N GLY A 425 28.08 -32.54 -0.28
CA GLY A 425 29.46 -32.12 -0.52
C GLY A 425 29.60 -30.87 -1.40
N GLU A 426 28.73 -30.65 -2.38
CA GLU A 426 28.92 -29.58 -3.38
C GLU A 426 28.72 -28.17 -2.80
N ALA A 427 27.85 -28.01 -1.79
CA ALA A 427 27.64 -26.73 -1.11
C ALA A 427 28.91 -26.20 -0.42
N CYS A 428 29.68 -27.09 0.22
CA CYS A 428 30.93 -26.75 0.90
C CYS A 428 32.04 -26.30 -0.07
N ASP A 429 32.06 -26.83 -1.29
CA ASP A 429 33.02 -26.42 -2.32
C ASP A 429 32.55 -25.20 -3.12
N LEU A 430 31.24 -24.94 -3.20
CA LEU A 430 30.71 -23.70 -3.77
C LEU A 430 30.99 -22.51 -2.85
N GLU A 431 30.76 -22.65 -1.54
CA GLU A 431 31.01 -21.59 -0.55
C GLU A 431 32.49 -21.15 -0.53
N LYS A 432 33.44 -22.10 -0.54
CA LYS A 432 34.88 -21.79 -0.63
C LYS A 432 35.25 -21.02 -1.90
N LYS A 433 34.64 -21.36 -3.04
CA LYS A 433 34.87 -20.65 -4.32
C LYS A 433 34.30 -19.22 -4.26
N MET A 434 33.14 -19.03 -3.63
CA MET A 434 32.55 -17.70 -3.40
C MET A 434 33.39 -16.87 -2.42
N GLU A 435 33.94 -17.48 -1.36
CA GLU A 435 34.89 -16.84 -0.45
C GLU A 435 36.13 -16.34 -1.19
N THR A 436 36.80 -17.22 -1.96
CA THR A 436 38.00 -16.85 -2.72
C THR A 436 37.70 -15.74 -3.72
N GLN A 437 36.60 -15.84 -4.48
CA GLN A 437 36.23 -14.83 -5.47
C GLN A 437 35.83 -13.49 -4.84
N SER A 438 35.16 -13.49 -3.68
CA SER A 438 34.81 -12.28 -2.94
C SER A 438 36.06 -11.57 -2.40
N LYS A 439 37.04 -12.32 -1.89
CA LYS A 439 38.34 -11.80 -1.44
C LYS A 439 39.12 -11.15 -2.58
N GLU A 440 39.33 -11.87 -3.68
CA GLU A 440 40.03 -11.32 -4.86
C GLU A 440 39.34 -10.06 -5.41
N LEU A 441 38.00 -9.99 -5.38
CA LEU A 441 37.24 -8.83 -5.84
C LEU A 441 37.42 -7.63 -4.91
N TRP A 442 37.46 -7.87 -3.59
CA TRP A 442 37.72 -6.83 -2.59
C TRP A 442 39.16 -6.33 -2.59
N ASP A 443 40.15 -7.21 -2.79
CA ASP A 443 41.55 -6.82 -2.97
C ASP A 443 41.70 -5.90 -4.20
N LEU A 444 41.03 -6.24 -5.30
CA LEU A 444 41.00 -5.38 -6.50
C LEU A 444 40.32 -4.04 -6.25
N LYS A 445 39.20 -4.00 -5.50
CA LYS A 445 38.57 -2.73 -5.10
C LYS A 445 39.49 -1.88 -4.21
N ASP A 446 40.17 -2.49 -3.25
CA ASP A 446 41.11 -1.80 -2.35
C ASP A 446 42.32 -1.24 -3.12
N ASP A 447 42.83 -1.97 -4.10
CA ASP A 447 43.92 -1.48 -4.95
C ASP A 447 43.47 -0.37 -5.91
N LEU A 448 42.29 -0.48 -6.52
CA LEU A 448 41.71 0.61 -7.31
C LEU A 448 41.58 1.88 -6.48
N LYS A 449 41.10 1.76 -5.22
CA LYS A 449 41.00 2.89 -4.29
C LYS A 449 42.36 3.52 -3.93
N LYS A 450 43.45 2.75 -3.90
CA LYS A 450 44.81 3.25 -3.59
C LYS A 450 45.52 3.87 -4.80
N HIS A 451 45.20 3.40 -6.00
CA HIS A 451 46.06 3.61 -7.18
C HIS A 451 45.37 4.25 -8.38
N VAL A 452 44.04 4.40 -8.41
CA VAL A 452 43.29 4.89 -9.58
C VAL A 452 42.34 6.01 -9.17
N THR A 453 42.34 7.09 -9.95
CA THR A 453 41.49 8.26 -9.70
C THR A 453 40.06 8.10 -10.24
N THR A 454 39.10 8.85 -9.71
CA THR A 454 37.69 8.82 -10.14
C THR A 454 37.52 9.15 -11.62
N THR A 455 38.36 10.01 -12.19
CA THR A 455 38.40 10.32 -13.62
C THR A 455 38.87 9.12 -14.44
N GLU A 456 39.96 8.47 -14.04
CA GLU A 456 40.45 7.25 -14.73
C GLU A 456 39.43 6.10 -14.66
N LEU A 457 38.70 5.94 -13.55
CA LEU A 457 37.60 4.97 -13.44
C LEU A 457 36.49 5.25 -14.46
N ARG A 458 36.14 6.53 -14.67
CA ARG A 458 35.14 6.97 -15.64
C ARG A 458 35.59 6.66 -17.07
N GLU A 459 36.81 7.03 -17.42
CA GLU A 459 37.42 6.75 -18.73
C GLU A 459 37.56 5.23 -19.02
N MET A 460 37.87 4.41 -18.01
CA MET A 460 37.93 2.95 -18.12
C MET A 460 36.58 2.32 -18.46
N LEU A 461 35.49 2.86 -17.89
CA LEU A 461 34.13 2.42 -18.18
C LEU A 461 33.71 2.84 -19.59
N GLU A 462 33.96 4.09 -19.97
CA GLU A 462 33.65 4.62 -21.31
C GLU A 462 34.41 3.89 -22.41
N ALA A 463 35.73 3.68 -22.24
CA ALA A 463 36.54 2.90 -23.16
C ALA A 463 36.04 1.45 -23.29
N SER A 464 35.46 0.88 -22.23
CA SER A 464 34.91 -0.47 -22.20
C SER A 464 33.42 -0.54 -22.60
N GLY A 465 32.80 0.57 -23.01
CA GLY A 465 31.39 0.62 -23.42
C GLY A 465 30.42 0.33 -22.26
N GLN A 466 30.74 0.82 -21.06
CA GLN A 466 29.95 0.64 -19.84
C GLN A 466 29.51 2.00 -19.29
N ASP A 467 28.43 1.99 -18.51
CA ASP A 467 27.90 3.17 -17.83
C ASP A 467 28.95 3.84 -16.93
N SER A 468 29.23 5.12 -17.15
CA SER A 468 30.21 5.92 -16.42
C SER A 468 29.58 6.90 -15.40
N THR A 469 28.27 6.87 -15.18
CA THR A 469 27.54 7.79 -14.27
C THR A 469 27.50 7.30 -12.82
N GLY A 470 27.46 8.18 -11.81
CA GLY A 470 27.34 7.80 -10.39
C GLY A 470 28.56 8.13 -9.51
N SER A 471 28.54 7.64 -8.26
CA SER A 471 29.56 7.93 -7.24
C SER A 471 30.87 7.16 -7.48
N GLU A 472 31.96 7.55 -6.79
CA GLU A 472 33.24 6.81 -6.83
C GLU A 472 33.04 5.33 -6.45
N LEU A 473 32.18 5.04 -5.46
CA LEU A 473 31.85 3.67 -5.05
C LEU A 473 31.23 2.88 -6.20
N ASP A 474 30.23 3.45 -6.87
CA ASP A 474 29.56 2.81 -8.02
C ASP A 474 30.53 2.58 -9.19
N LEU A 475 31.40 3.55 -9.46
CA LEU A 475 32.39 3.48 -10.54
C LEU A 475 33.43 2.39 -10.26
N ARG A 476 33.95 2.35 -9.03
CA ARG A 476 34.93 1.36 -8.59
C ARG A 476 34.34 -0.05 -8.60
N ASP A 477 33.09 -0.22 -8.18
CA ASP A 477 32.41 -1.52 -8.17
C ASP A 477 32.16 -2.06 -9.59
N ARG A 478 31.77 -1.20 -10.54
CA ARG A 478 31.67 -1.57 -11.97
C ARG A 478 33.04 -1.87 -12.59
N CYS A 479 34.05 -1.06 -12.29
CA CYS A 479 35.42 -1.31 -12.76
C CYS A 479 35.95 -2.65 -12.24
N ALA A 480 35.79 -2.94 -10.95
CA ALA A 480 36.24 -4.20 -10.36
C ALA A 480 35.55 -5.43 -10.99
N ASP A 481 34.22 -5.40 -11.16
CA ASP A 481 33.46 -6.47 -11.84
C ASP A 481 33.92 -6.64 -13.30
N GLY A 482 34.03 -5.54 -14.05
CA GLY A 482 34.44 -5.55 -15.45
C GLY A 482 35.88 -6.00 -15.69
N MET A 483 36.80 -5.56 -14.84
CA MET A 483 38.20 -5.96 -14.82
C MET A 483 38.34 -7.45 -14.53
N MET A 484 37.68 -7.96 -13.48
CA MET A 484 37.76 -9.36 -13.07
C MET A 484 37.04 -10.31 -14.04
N PHE A 485 35.78 -10.03 -14.40
CA PHE A 485 34.89 -10.97 -15.09
C PHE A 485 34.66 -10.66 -16.57
N GLY A 486 34.83 -9.40 -17.01
CA GLY A 486 34.58 -8.95 -18.39
C GLY A 486 33.55 -7.84 -18.46
N ALA A 487 33.56 -7.00 -19.51
CA ALA A 487 32.51 -6.01 -19.69
C ALA A 487 31.15 -6.69 -19.88
N LEU A 488 30.10 -6.16 -19.26
CA LEU A 488 28.74 -6.70 -19.39
C LEU A 488 28.20 -6.35 -20.77
N ASP A 489 27.48 -7.29 -21.38
CA ASP A 489 26.68 -7.01 -22.57
C ASP A 489 25.48 -6.11 -22.22
N LEU A 490 24.90 -5.46 -23.22
CA LEU A 490 23.67 -4.68 -23.04
C LEU A 490 22.50 -5.61 -22.72
N CYS A 491 21.50 -5.10 -22.00
CA CYS A 491 20.33 -5.89 -21.69
C CYS A 491 19.55 -6.28 -22.96
N PRO A 492 19.11 -7.54 -23.11
CA PRO A 492 18.43 -8.01 -24.31
C PRO A 492 17.01 -7.43 -24.53
N ILE A 493 16.43 -6.75 -23.52
CA ILE A 493 15.09 -6.14 -23.61
C ILE A 493 15.19 -4.62 -23.79
N CYS A 494 15.94 -3.94 -22.92
CA CYS A 494 15.99 -2.47 -22.85
C CYS A 494 17.17 -1.85 -23.62
N SER A 495 18.12 -2.66 -24.11
CA SER A 495 19.47 -2.24 -24.57
C SER A 495 20.26 -1.37 -23.57
N GLY A 496 19.77 -1.23 -22.33
CA GLY A 496 20.39 -0.48 -21.25
C GLY A 496 21.39 -1.32 -20.44
N PHE A 497 22.15 -0.64 -19.60
CA PHE A 497 23.21 -1.27 -18.81
C PHE A 497 22.67 -2.16 -17.70
N LEU A 498 23.30 -3.33 -17.55
CA LEU A 498 23.11 -4.23 -16.42
C LEU A 498 24.01 -3.80 -15.26
N ARG A 499 23.47 -3.75 -14.04
CA ARG A 499 24.25 -3.53 -12.82
C ARG A 499 23.97 -4.63 -11.81
N TYR A 500 24.97 -5.01 -11.02
CA TYR A 500 24.80 -5.97 -9.92
C TYR A 500 24.08 -5.30 -8.73
N SER A 501 22.98 -5.89 -8.28
CA SER A 501 22.20 -5.40 -7.14
C SER A 501 21.42 -6.56 -6.50
N GLY A 502 21.61 -6.77 -5.20
CA GLY A 502 20.92 -7.79 -4.39
C GLY A 502 20.83 -9.17 -5.05
N GLY A 503 21.94 -9.92 -5.09
CA GLY A 503 22.02 -11.30 -5.58
C GLY A 503 22.10 -11.50 -7.10
N MET A 504 21.90 -10.46 -7.91
CA MET A 504 21.72 -10.62 -9.37
C MET A 504 22.03 -9.34 -10.17
N TYR A 505 22.15 -9.48 -11.48
CA TYR A 505 22.24 -8.35 -12.41
C TYR A 505 20.84 -7.89 -12.80
N ARG A 506 20.60 -6.57 -12.85
CA ARG A 506 19.31 -5.96 -13.20
C ARG A 506 19.50 -4.84 -14.25
N CYS A 507 18.64 -4.75 -15.28
CA CYS A 507 18.59 -3.55 -16.15
C CYS A 507 18.13 -2.35 -15.31
N HIS A 508 18.80 -1.21 -15.47
CA HIS A 508 18.41 0.05 -14.84
C HIS A 508 17.78 1.04 -15.83
N GLY A 509 17.74 0.69 -17.12
CA GLY A 509 17.04 1.42 -18.17
C GLY A 509 15.53 1.17 -18.21
N TYR A 510 14.90 1.69 -19.26
CA TYR A 510 13.46 1.66 -19.48
C TYR A 510 13.14 0.83 -20.74
N ILE A 511 11.96 0.21 -20.78
CA ILE A 511 11.45 -0.48 -21.98
C ILE A 511 10.79 0.54 -22.90
N SER A 512 10.03 1.48 -22.30
CA SER A 512 9.50 2.68 -22.92
C SER A 512 9.33 3.76 -21.83
N GLU A 513 8.82 4.92 -22.21
CA GLU A 513 8.57 6.07 -21.35
C GLU A 513 7.57 5.77 -20.20
N TRP A 514 6.87 4.63 -20.28
CA TRP A 514 5.84 4.18 -19.34
C TRP A 514 6.31 3.09 -18.35
N SER A 515 7.41 2.36 -18.62
CA SER A 515 7.87 1.27 -17.73
C SER A 515 9.38 1.15 -17.63
N LYS A 516 9.85 0.97 -16.39
CA LYS A 516 11.21 0.55 -16.09
C LYS A 516 11.41 -0.90 -16.52
N CYS A 517 12.61 -1.24 -16.98
CA CYS A 517 12.93 -2.61 -17.37
C CYS A 517 13.05 -3.51 -16.13
N SER A 518 12.27 -4.58 -16.12
CA SER A 518 12.26 -5.60 -15.05
C SER A 518 13.29 -6.71 -15.25
N TYR A 519 14.06 -6.68 -16.35
CA TYR A 519 15.02 -7.74 -16.68
C TYR A 519 16.07 -7.93 -15.57
N SER A 520 16.18 -9.17 -15.09
CA SER A 520 17.23 -9.58 -14.16
C SER A 520 17.76 -10.98 -14.48
N THR A 521 19.05 -11.21 -14.23
CA THR A 521 19.75 -12.47 -14.51
C THR A 521 20.86 -12.74 -13.50
N CYS A 522 21.11 -14.02 -13.19
CA CYS A 522 22.30 -14.46 -12.46
C CYS A 522 23.48 -14.78 -13.40
N GLU A 523 23.22 -14.97 -14.71
CA GLU A 523 24.21 -15.28 -15.74
C GLU A 523 24.16 -14.19 -16.83
N PRO A 524 24.82 -13.04 -16.63
CA PRO A 524 24.88 -12.01 -17.67
C PRO A 524 25.82 -12.44 -18.80
N LYS A 525 25.42 -12.15 -20.04
CA LYS A 525 26.35 -12.20 -21.17
C LYS A 525 27.44 -11.14 -20.97
N ARG A 526 28.66 -11.45 -21.39
CA ARG A 526 29.82 -10.56 -21.29
C ARG A 526 30.55 -10.49 -22.62
N ILE A 527 31.10 -9.31 -22.91
CA ILE A 527 31.83 -9.04 -24.14
C ILE A 527 33.19 -9.75 -24.07
N GLU A 528 33.48 -10.60 -25.05
CA GLU A 528 34.76 -11.29 -25.15
C GLU A 528 35.89 -10.31 -25.52
N GLY A 529 36.88 -10.14 -24.64
CA GLY A 529 38.02 -9.27 -24.90
C GLY A 529 38.84 -8.87 -23.68
N LYS A 530 39.85 -8.03 -23.92
CA LYS A 530 40.59 -7.36 -22.85
C LYS A 530 39.80 -6.17 -22.31
N TRP A 531 39.86 -5.95 -20.99
CA TRP A 531 39.29 -4.76 -20.37
C TRP A 531 40.10 -3.54 -20.81
N LYS A 532 39.44 -2.47 -21.26
CA LYS A 532 40.15 -1.33 -21.83
C LYS A 532 40.61 -0.37 -20.73
N ILE A 533 41.81 0.15 -20.89
CA ILE A 533 42.35 1.26 -20.08
C ILE A 533 42.51 2.50 -20.98
N PRO A 534 42.57 3.71 -20.41
CA PRO A 534 42.71 4.94 -21.19
C PRO A 534 44.01 4.92 -22.00
N LYS A 535 43.94 5.35 -23.27
CA LYS A 535 45.08 5.25 -24.21
C LYS A 535 46.32 6.03 -23.74
N GLU A 536 46.13 7.10 -22.97
CA GLU A 536 47.17 8.00 -22.48
C GLU A 536 47.36 7.97 -20.95
N THR A 537 46.89 6.92 -20.25
CA THR A 537 47.09 6.88 -18.79
C THR A 537 48.59 6.87 -18.43
N ASN A 538 49.02 7.73 -17.50
CA ASN A 538 50.37 7.70 -16.92
C ASN A 538 50.51 6.71 -15.76
N ASN A 539 49.42 6.03 -15.39
CA ASN A 539 49.33 5.19 -14.22
C ASN A 539 50.08 3.86 -14.38
N GLN A 540 51.12 3.69 -13.56
CA GLN A 540 51.95 2.48 -13.59
C GLN A 540 51.20 1.23 -13.11
N TYR A 541 50.21 1.37 -12.22
CA TYR A 541 49.39 0.25 -11.75
C TYR A 541 48.55 -0.30 -12.91
N LEU A 542 47.78 0.57 -13.58
CA LEU A 542 46.95 0.17 -14.73
C LEU A 542 47.79 -0.43 -15.88
N LYS A 543 48.96 0.14 -16.19
CA LYS A 543 49.88 -0.40 -17.20
C LYS A 543 50.44 -1.79 -16.85
N LYS A 544 50.73 -2.06 -15.57
CA LYS A 544 51.17 -3.39 -15.10
C LYS A 544 49.99 -4.37 -15.10
N TRP A 545 48.84 -3.96 -14.59
CA TRP A 545 47.62 -4.78 -14.54
C TRP A 545 47.17 -5.21 -15.93
N PHE A 546 47.05 -4.28 -16.89
CA PHE A 546 46.63 -4.57 -18.27
C PHE A 546 47.57 -5.55 -19.00
N LYS A 547 48.87 -5.51 -18.71
CA LYS A 547 49.85 -6.51 -19.22
C LYS A 547 49.67 -7.88 -18.57
N SER A 548 49.27 -7.93 -17.30
CA SER A 548 49.01 -9.18 -16.55
C SER A 548 47.65 -9.83 -16.83
N GLN A 549 46.79 -9.20 -17.66
CA GLN A 549 45.42 -9.67 -17.83
C GLN A 549 45.34 -11.08 -18.46
N LYS A 550 44.74 -12.01 -17.72
CA LYS A 550 44.48 -13.40 -18.18
C LYS A 550 43.57 -13.39 -19.42
N GLY A 551 43.87 -14.26 -20.38
CA GLY A 551 43.13 -14.39 -21.64
C GLY A 551 41.74 -15.00 -21.49
N LYS A 552 41.55 -15.92 -20.53
CA LYS A 552 40.24 -16.45 -20.13
C LYS A 552 39.91 -15.92 -18.73
N LYS A 553 38.83 -15.14 -18.62
CA LYS A 553 38.36 -14.60 -17.34
C LYS A 553 37.58 -15.65 -16.53
N PRO A 554 37.59 -15.59 -15.18
CA PRO A 554 36.72 -16.42 -14.36
C PRO A 554 35.25 -16.09 -14.61
N VAL A 555 34.37 -17.07 -14.41
CA VAL A 555 32.91 -16.84 -14.36
C VAL A 555 32.56 -16.33 -12.97
N ARG A 556 31.66 -15.33 -12.88
CA ARG A 556 31.17 -14.85 -11.58
C ARG A 556 30.24 -15.90 -10.97
N ILE A 557 30.54 -16.32 -9.75
CA ILE A 557 29.76 -17.30 -8.99
C ILE A 557 28.84 -16.51 -8.06
N LEU A 558 27.54 -16.61 -8.30
CA LEU A 558 26.49 -16.04 -7.46
C LEU A 558 25.81 -17.17 -6.66
N PRO A 559 25.14 -16.87 -5.53
CA PRO A 559 24.27 -17.84 -4.91
C PRO A 559 23.24 -18.31 -5.94
N LEU A 560 22.96 -19.61 -6.03
CA LEU A 560 21.74 -20.04 -6.71
C LEU A 560 20.57 -19.34 -6.01
N PRO A 561 19.62 -18.73 -6.76
CA PRO A 561 18.40 -18.27 -6.13
C PRO A 561 17.75 -19.48 -5.46
N SER A 562 17.60 -19.45 -4.13
CA SER A 562 16.60 -20.23 -3.43
C SER A 562 15.33 -20.15 -4.27
N PRO A 563 14.69 -21.27 -4.64
CA PRO A 563 13.58 -21.24 -5.59
C PRO A 563 12.58 -20.22 -5.08
N ARG A 564 12.51 -19.08 -5.79
CA ARG A 564 11.50 -18.08 -5.52
C ARG A 564 10.22 -18.84 -5.74
N LYS A 565 9.49 -19.09 -4.65
CA LYS A 565 8.05 -19.20 -4.73
C LYS A 565 7.62 -18.10 -5.69
N SER A 566 6.96 -18.45 -6.79
CA SER A 566 6.49 -17.48 -7.76
C SER A 566 5.71 -16.39 -7.01
N ALA A 567 5.64 -15.18 -7.56
CA ALA A 567 4.91 -14.08 -6.92
C ALA A 567 3.45 -14.46 -6.58
N GLU A 568 2.91 -15.50 -7.24
CA GLU A 568 1.67 -16.20 -6.91
C GLU A 568 1.61 -16.71 -5.46
N SER A 569 2.69 -17.24 -4.86
CA SER A 569 2.61 -17.77 -3.48
C SER A 569 2.74 -16.69 -2.39
N GLN A 570 3.25 -15.49 -2.70
CA GLN A 570 3.16 -14.34 -1.79
C GLN A 570 1.85 -13.54 -1.99
N MET A 571 1.19 -13.67 -3.14
CA MET A 571 -0.21 -13.28 -3.33
C MET A 571 -1.18 -14.22 -2.59
N ILE A 572 -0.92 -15.54 -2.58
CA ILE A 572 -1.72 -16.50 -1.78
C ILE A 572 -1.47 -16.32 -0.26
N ALA A 573 -0.28 -15.87 0.16
CA ALA A 573 0.00 -15.55 1.57
C ALA A 573 -0.57 -14.19 2.03
N SER A 574 -0.99 -13.32 1.11
CA SER A 574 -1.67 -12.05 1.43
C SER A 574 -3.20 -12.12 1.32
N GLN A 575 -3.76 -13.20 0.76
CA GLN A 575 -5.19 -13.52 0.86
C GLN A 575 -5.63 -14.11 2.21
N HIS A 576 -4.74 -14.20 3.21
CA HIS A 576 -5.08 -14.57 4.59
C HIS A 576 -4.58 -13.56 5.65
N GLN A 577 -4.96 -12.28 5.50
CA GLN A 577 -5.02 -11.33 6.62
C GLN A 577 -6.43 -10.74 6.85
N SER A 578 -7.44 -11.61 6.89
CA SER A 578 -8.71 -11.34 7.57
C SER A 578 -9.26 -12.56 8.34
N SER A 579 -8.37 -13.36 8.92
CA SER A 579 -8.76 -14.48 9.78
C SER A 579 -7.83 -14.63 10.99
N ASN A 580 -7.98 -13.73 11.96
CA ASN A 580 -7.58 -14.01 13.34
C ASN A 580 -8.62 -14.98 13.95
N SER A 581 -8.59 -16.23 13.50
CA SER A 581 -9.61 -17.24 13.79
C SER A 581 -9.42 -17.83 15.19
N GLY A 582 -9.81 -17.05 16.21
CA GLY A 582 -9.96 -17.56 17.57
C GLY A 582 -10.98 -18.70 17.65
N ASN A 583 -10.78 -19.61 18.62
CA ASN A 583 -11.74 -20.67 18.89
C ASN A 583 -13.09 -20.08 19.32
N LEU A 584 -14.20 -20.82 19.10
CA LEU A 584 -15.53 -20.40 19.56
C LEU A 584 -15.62 -20.19 21.09
N ARG A 585 -14.70 -20.78 21.86
CA ARG A 585 -14.58 -20.63 23.31
C ARG A 585 -14.19 -19.21 23.76
N ASP A 586 -13.68 -18.38 22.85
CA ASP A 586 -13.30 -17.00 23.12
C ASP A 586 -14.35 -16.00 22.60
N LEU A 587 -15.59 -16.44 22.34
CA LEU A 587 -16.66 -15.62 21.78
C LEU A 587 -17.48 -14.95 22.89
N LYS A 588 -17.19 -13.67 23.17
CA LYS A 588 -17.91 -12.82 24.14
C LYS A 588 -18.89 -11.89 23.42
N VAL A 589 -20.20 -12.07 23.62
CA VAL A 589 -21.24 -11.41 22.81
C VAL A 589 -22.24 -10.65 23.68
N ALA A 590 -22.59 -9.43 23.29
CA ALA A 590 -23.79 -8.75 23.77
C ALA A 590 -24.88 -8.78 22.70
N ILE A 591 -26.15 -8.93 23.08
CA ILE A 591 -27.30 -8.97 22.16
C ILE A 591 -28.26 -7.84 22.51
N CYS A 592 -28.81 -7.17 21.50
CA CYS A 592 -29.80 -6.10 21.65
C CYS A 592 -30.85 -6.17 20.53
N GLY A 593 -32.07 -5.68 20.77
CA GLY A 593 -33.14 -5.66 19.76
C GLY A 593 -33.83 -7.00 19.46
N LEU A 594 -33.68 -8.01 20.33
CA LEU A 594 -34.45 -9.26 20.27
C LEU A 594 -35.43 -9.39 21.45
N PRO A 595 -36.53 -10.15 21.34
CA PRO A 595 -37.41 -10.47 22.45
C PRO A 595 -36.67 -11.18 23.59
N ASN A 596 -37.11 -10.99 24.84
CA ASN A 596 -36.48 -11.60 26.02
C ASN A 596 -36.38 -13.13 25.92
N ASP A 597 -37.39 -13.79 25.36
CA ASP A 597 -37.43 -15.24 25.18
C ASP A 597 -36.34 -15.71 24.19
N SER A 598 -36.17 -14.98 23.08
CA SER A 598 -35.10 -15.21 22.10
C SER A 598 -33.71 -14.92 22.67
N ILE A 599 -33.57 -13.91 23.54
CA ILE A 599 -32.29 -13.64 24.25
C ILE A 599 -31.95 -14.79 25.20
N ALA A 600 -32.93 -15.36 25.91
CA ALA A 600 -32.72 -16.52 26.76
C ALA A 600 -32.29 -17.77 25.96
N GLU A 601 -32.92 -18.00 24.81
CA GLU A 601 -32.56 -19.10 23.90
C GLU A 601 -31.13 -18.91 23.34
N TRP A 602 -30.78 -17.71 22.87
CA TRP A 602 -29.44 -17.39 22.39
C TRP A 602 -28.38 -17.49 23.48
N LYS A 603 -28.68 -17.05 24.71
CA LYS A 603 -27.79 -17.21 25.86
C LYS A 603 -27.48 -18.69 26.09
N CYS A 604 -28.51 -19.56 26.12
CA CYS A 604 -28.31 -21.00 26.30
C CYS A 604 -27.47 -21.63 25.18
N LYS A 605 -27.66 -21.18 23.92
CA LYS A 605 -26.85 -21.62 22.77
C LYS A 605 -25.39 -21.14 22.84
N ILE A 606 -25.13 -19.94 23.36
CA ILE A 606 -23.77 -19.37 23.54
C ILE A 606 -23.04 -20.03 24.72
N ASP A 607 -23.72 -20.20 25.86
CA ASP A 607 -23.15 -20.89 27.03
C ASP A 607 -22.82 -22.36 26.67
N GLY A 608 -23.66 -23.01 25.85
CA GLY A 608 -23.46 -24.38 25.35
C GLY A 608 -22.26 -24.58 24.41
N ILE A 609 -21.66 -23.51 23.87
CA ILE A 609 -20.39 -23.56 23.10
C ILE A 609 -19.18 -23.03 23.88
N CYS A 610 -19.34 -22.81 25.19
CA CYS A 610 -18.38 -22.13 26.07
C CYS A 610 -18.06 -20.68 25.64
N GLY A 611 -18.96 -19.99 24.95
CA GLY A 611 -18.90 -18.53 24.79
C GLY A 611 -19.39 -17.82 26.05
N MET A 612 -19.21 -16.50 26.12
CA MET A 612 -19.75 -15.69 27.23
C MET A 612 -20.81 -14.70 26.75
N PHE A 613 -21.99 -14.74 27.34
CA PHE A 613 -23.02 -13.73 27.12
C PHE A 613 -22.84 -12.52 28.06
N HIS A 614 -22.80 -11.31 27.50
CA HIS A 614 -22.78 -10.05 28.23
C HIS A 614 -24.14 -9.32 28.10
N ALA A 615 -24.79 -9.04 29.23
CA ALA A 615 -26.11 -8.37 29.25
C ALA A 615 -26.07 -6.89 28.76
N LYS A 616 -24.90 -6.26 28.76
CA LYS A 616 -24.63 -4.91 28.23
C LYS A 616 -23.20 -4.88 27.68
N VAL A 617 -22.89 -3.95 26.77
CA VAL A 617 -21.59 -3.91 26.10
C VAL A 617 -20.52 -3.39 27.09
N ASN A 618 -19.40 -4.11 27.21
CA ASN A 618 -18.26 -3.74 28.06
C ASN A 618 -16.94 -3.85 27.26
N LYS A 619 -15.80 -3.51 27.88
CA LYS A 619 -14.48 -3.54 27.21
C LYS A 619 -14.06 -4.93 26.71
N ASP A 620 -14.61 -6.00 27.29
CA ASP A 620 -14.30 -7.39 26.93
C ASP A 620 -15.27 -7.98 25.89
N THR A 621 -16.31 -7.24 25.47
CA THR A 621 -17.28 -7.72 24.47
C THR A 621 -16.64 -7.73 23.08
N ASN A 622 -16.65 -8.88 22.39
CA ASN A 622 -16.08 -9.00 21.04
C ASN A 622 -16.97 -8.44 19.93
N CYS A 623 -18.30 -8.55 20.07
CA CYS A 623 -19.27 -7.95 19.16
C CYS A 623 -20.63 -7.69 19.84
N LEU A 624 -21.37 -6.71 19.31
CA LEU A 624 -22.77 -6.45 19.61
C LEU A 624 -23.62 -7.01 18.47
N VAL A 625 -24.54 -7.91 18.78
CA VAL A 625 -25.49 -8.49 17.82
C VAL A 625 -26.82 -7.74 17.92
N VAL A 626 -27.38 -7.32 16.78
CA VAL A 626 -28.61 -6.52 16.72
C VAL A 626 -29.72 -7.27 16.00
N GLY A 627 -30.85 -7.46 16.69
CA GLY A 627 -32.13 -7.90 16.13
C GLY A 627 -32.89 -6.75 15.46
N GLY A 628 -33.72 -7.06 14.47
CA GLY A 628 -34.22 -6.13 13.44
C GLY A 628 -35.23 -5.04 13.86
N SER A 629 -35.07 -4.39 15.01
CA SER A 629 -35.88 -3.21 15.40
C SER A 629 -35.02 -2.03 15.84
N LEU A 630 -35.25 -0.88 15.19
CA LEU A 630 -34.41 0.32 15.25
C LEU A 630 -34.78 1.25 16.42
N ASN A 631 -34.50 0.84 17.66
CA ASN A 631 -34.72 1.74 18.82
C ASN A 631 -33.74 1.59 20.00
N TYR A 632 -32.49 1.17 19.71
CA TYR A 632 -31.46 0.93 20.74
C TYR A 632 -30.19 1.75 20.53
N GLU A 633 -30.35 3.03 20.19
CA GLU A 633 -29.23 3.93 19.92
C GLU A 633 -28.21 4.04 21.07
N ALA A 634 -28.65 3.97 22.33
CA ALA A 634 -27.77 4.18 23.48
C ALA A 634 -26.63 3.15 23.56
N GLU A 635 -26.95 1.85 23.40
CA GLU A 635 -25.96 0.78 23.50
C GLU A 635 -25.19 0.61 22.19
N MET A 636 -25.78 0.94 21.03
CA MET A 636 -25.05 1.06 19.76
C MET A 636 -24.03 2.22 19.78
N ARG A 637 -24.41 3.41 20.28
CA ARG A 637 -23.49 4.55 20.50
C ARG A 637 -22.38 4.20 21.49
N LYS A 638 -22.65 3.33 22.48
CA LYS A 638 -21.64 2.81 23.40
C LYS A 638 -20.67 1.85 22.71
N ALA A 639 -21.17 0.90 21.92
CA ALA A 639 -20.35 -0.02 21.12
C ALA A 639 -19.46 0.73 20.12
N ARG A 640 -20.00 1.73 19.39
CA ARG A 640 -19.24 2.60 18.49
C ARG A 640 -18.11 3.35 19.22
N ARG A 641 -18.40 4.00 20.37
CA ARG A 641 -17.38 4.67 21.19
C ARG A 641 -16.26 3.74 21.66
N MET A 642 -16.56 2.45 21.88
CA MET A 642 -15.58 1.43 22.28
C MET A 642 -15.00 0.65 21.08
N LYS A 643 -15.29 1.05 19.83
CA LYS A 643 -14.86 0.39 18.58
C LYS A 643 -15.24 -1.10 18.48
N ILE A 644 -16.32 -1.52 19.14
CA ILE A 644 -16.80 -2.90 19.13
C ILE A 644 -17.68 -3.14 17.90
N PRO A 645 -17.40 -4.16 17.06
CA PRO A 645 -18.19 -4.48 15.88
C PRO A 645 -19.67 -4.71 16.19
N ILE A 646 -20.54 -4.03 15.45
CA ILE A 646 -22.01 -4.22 15.49
C ILE A 646 -22.40 -5.10 14.30
N VAL A 647 -23.02 -6.24 14.55
CA VAL A 647 -23.31 -7.28 13.53
C VAL A 647 -24.77 -7.76 13.58
N ARG A 648 -25.26 -8.35 12.48
CA ARG A 648 -26.60 -8.95 12.38
C ARG A 648 -26.69 -10.29 13.12
N GLU A 649 -27.91 -10.69 13.50
CA GLU A 649 -28.20 -12.01 14.10
C GLU A 649 -27.66 -13.19 13.28
N ASP A 650 -27.72 -13.08 11.95
CA ASP A 650 -27.14 -14.02 10.96
C ASP A 650 -25.70 -14.48 11.32
N TYR A 651 -24.90 -13.59 11.91
CA TYR A 651 -23.53 -13.88 12.34
C TYR A 651 -23.45 -15.04 13.36
N LEU A 652 -24.37 -15.08 14.33
CA LEU A 652 -24.38 -16.14 15.35
C LEU A 652 -24.85 -17.47 14.76
N ILE A 653 -25.83 -17.43 13.86
CA ILE A 653 -26.35 -18.60 13.14
C ILE A 653 -25.22 -19.25 12.33
N ASP A 654 -24.52 -18.48 11.52
CA ASP A 654 -23.43 -18.96 10.67
C ASP A 654 -22.18 -19.41 11.48
N CYS A 655 -21.86 -18.73 12.60
CA CYS A 655 -20.78 -19.16 13.50
C CYS A 655 -21.06 -20.51 14.16
N LEU A 656 -22.30 -20.75 14.60
CA LEU A 656 -22.73 -22.03 15.16
C LEU A 656 -22.72 -23.14 14.10
N ALA A 657 -23.31 -22.89 12.93
CA ALA A 657 -23.38 -23.87 11.84
C ALA A 657 -22.00 -24.33 11.37
N ARG A 658 -21.01 -23.43 11.33
CA ARG A 658 -19.66 -23.70 10.84
C ARG A 658 -18.66 -24.08 11.93
N LYS A 659 -19.09 -24.14 13.20
CA LYS A 659 -18.27 -24.41 14.40
C LYS A 659 -16.96 -23.59 14.48
N LYS A 660 -16.97 -22.34 13.99
CA LYS A 660 -15.83 -21.42 14.05
C LYS A 660 -16.29 -19.96 14.09
N ARG A 661 -15.49 -19.10 14.70
CA ARG A 661 -15.69 -17.65 14.65
C ARG A 661 -15.44 -17.14 13.22
N LEU A 662 -16.37 -16.35 12.69
CA LEU A 662 -16.29 -15.79 11.33
C LEU A 662 -15.77 -14.33 11.35
N PRO A 663 -15.27 -13.81 10.23
CA PRO A 663 -14.91 -12.40 10.12
C PRO A 663 -16.15 -11.52 10.28
N PHE A 664 -16.05 -10.45 11.07
CA PHE A 664 -17.19 -9.57 11.33
C PHE A 664 -17.61 -8.76 10.09
N ASP A 665 -16.69 -8.50 9.17
CA ASP A 665 -16.87 -7.55 8.06
C ASP A 665 -18.03 -7.92 7.12
N MET A 666 -18.29 -9.21 6.93
CA MET A 666 -19.43 -9.68 6.13
C MET A 666 -20.81 -9.50 6.81
N TYR A 667 -20.83 -9.25 8.11
CA TYR A 667 -22.04 -9.24 8.94
C TYR A 667 -22.28 -7.90 9.65
N LYS A 668 -21.40 -6.90 9.45
CA LYS A 668 -21.52 -5.57 10.04
C LYS A 668 -22.86 -4.90 9.67
N VAL A 669 -23.45 -4.22 10.64
CA VAL A 669 -24.60 -3.33 10.44
C VAL A 669 -24.10 -1.90 10.25
N GLU A 670 -23.96 -1.49 8.99
CA GLU A 670 -23.75 -0.09 8.65
C GLU A 670 -25.12 0.62 8.64
N MET A 671 -25.27 1.60 9.53
CA MET A 671 -26.41 2.52 9.50
C MET A 671 -25.95 3.86 8.95
N ILE A 672 -26.66 4.30 7.91
CA ILE A 672 -26.69 5.64 7.34
C ILE A 672 -26.69 6.66 8.49
N GLY A 673 -25.67 7.51 8.58
CA GLY A 673 -25.54 8.46 9.69
C GLY A 673 -24.13 8.88 10.10
N GLU A 674 -23.07 8.35 9.48
CA GLU A 674 -21.80 9.08 9.43
C GLU A 674 -21.82 9.92 8.16
N ALA A 675 -21.79 11.25 8.35
CA ALA A 675 -21.97 12.20 7.26
C ALA A 675 -20.82 12.07 6.25
N SER A 676 -21.18 11.72 5.02
CA SER A 676 -20.65 12.42 3.87
C SER A 676 -20.77 13.92 4.15
N SER A 677 -19.65 14.56 4.51
CA SER A 677 -19.53 16.00 4.36
C SER A 677 -19.73 16.26 2.88
N MET A 678 -20.87 16.87 2.51
CA MET A 678 -21.16 17.21 1.13
C MET A 678 -20.13 18.23 0.64
N VAL A 679 -19.04 17.73 0.04
CA VAL A 679 -18.03 18.55 -0.65
C VAL A 679 -18.71 19.16 -1.87
N THR A 680 -19.29 20.33 -1.66
CA THR A 680 -19.93 21.13 -2.69
C THR A 680 -18.83 21.88 -3.43
N ILE A 681 -18.34 21.29 -4.50
CA ILE A 681 -17.30 21.88 -5.36
C ILE A 681 -17.86 23.17 -5.97
N LYS A 682 -17.43 24.31 -5.42
CA LYS A 682 -17.75 25.64 -5.94
C LYS A 682 -16.80 25.96 -7.09
N VAL A 683 -17.37 26.20 -8.27
CA VAL A 683 -16.62 26.59 -9.47
C VAL A 683 -16.72 28.11 -9.63
N LYS A 684 -15.56 28.77 -9.81
CA LYS A 684 -15.43 30.18 -10.16
C LYS A 684 -14.38 30.29 -11.27
N GLY A 685 -14.72 30.95 -12.38
CA GLY A 685 -13.95 30.83 -13.64
C GLY A 685 -14.25 29.52 -14.36
N HIS A 686 -13.36 29.07 -15.24
CA HIS A 686 -13.44 27.82 -16.02
C HIS A 686 -12.97 26.57 -15.26
N SER A 687 -12.57 26.69 -13.99
CA SER A 687 -12.05 25.58 -13.19
C SER A 687 -12.37 25.68 -11.71
N ALA A 688 -12.44 24.53 -11.04
CA ALA A 688 -12.65 24.45 -9.61
C ALA A 688 -11.33 24.64 -8.84
N VAL A 689 -11.35 25.48 -7.82
CA VAL A 689 -10.31 25.52 -6.80
C VAL A 689 -10.43 24.28 -5.92
N HIS A 690 -9.32 23.57 -5.69
CA HIS A 690 -9.34 22.34 -4.90
C HIS A 690 -9.59 22.63 -3.41
N GLU A 691 -10.56 21.94 -2.78
CA GLU A 691 -11.01 22.15 -1.39
C GLU A 691 -9.86 22.28 -0.38
N ALA A 692 -8.90 21.34 -0.41
CA ALA A 692 -7.74 21.32 0.49
C ALA A 692 -6.75 22.52 0.37
N SER A 693 -7.04 23.51 -0.49
CA SER A 693 -6.38 24.82 -0.47
C SER A 693 -6.98 25.77 0.58
N GLY A 694 -8.21 25.54 1.03
CA GLY A 694 -8.98 26.47 1.87
C GLY A 694 -9.56 27.70 1.12
N LEU A 695 -9.13 27.96 -0.12
CA LEU A 695 -9.46 29.17 -0.88
C LEU A 695 -10.67 29.02 -1.84
N GLN A 696 -11.40 27.90 -1.78
CA GLN A 696 -12.55 27.63 -2.66
C GLN A 696 -13.66 28.70 -2.64
N ASP A 697 -13.78 29.40 -1.51
CA ASP A 697 -14.79 30.44 -1.27
C ASP A 697 -14.27 31.87 -1.50
N SER A 698 -12.96 32.07 -1.60
CA SER A 698 -12.31 33.39 -1.73
C SER A 698 -11.56 33.63 -3.04
N GLY A 699 -11.16 32.58 -3.77
CA GLY A 699 -10.44 32.70 -5.04
C GLY A 699 -11.01 31.89 -6.19
N HIS A 700 -10.43 32.12 -7.37
CA HIS A 700 -10.69 31.43 -8.65
C HIS A 700 -9.37 30.96 -9.26
N ILE A 701 -9.43 30.06 -10.25
CA ILE A 701 -8.22 29.62 -10.96
C ILE A 701 -7.74 30.72 -11.89
N LEU A 702 -6.43 30.98 -11.93
CA LEU A 702 -5.85 31.98 -12.83
C LEU A 702 -5.96 31.55 -14.30
N GLU A 703 -6.44 32.48 -15.13
CA GLU A 703 -6.63 32.32 -16.57
C GLU A 703 -5.98 33.47 -17.34
N GLU A 704 -5.18 33.15 -18.36
CA GLU A 704 -4.57 34.13 -19.25
C GLU A 704 -4.78 33.75 -20.73
N GLY A 705 -5.72 34.41 -21.40
CA GLY A 705 -6.00 34.20 -22.82
C GLY A 705 -6.60 32.83 -23.12
N LYS A 706 -5.75 31.83 -23.41
CA LYS A 706 -6.13 30.41 -23.58
C LYS A 706 -5.55 29.50 -22.48
N SER A 707 -4.69 30.03 -21.63
CA SER A 707 -3.96 29.32 -20.59
C SER A 707 -4.78 29.23 -19.32
N ILE A 708 -5.17 28.03 -18.91
CA ILE A 708 -5.82 27.76 -17.62
C ILE A 708 -4.78 27.10 -16.72
N TYR A 709 -4.33 27.78 -15.67
CA TYR A 709 -3.23 27.32 -14.82
C TYR A 709 -3.69 26.29 -13.77
N ASN A 710 -4.16 25.14 -14.25
CA ASN A 710 -4.69 24.04 -13.47
C ASN A 710 -4.34 22.71 -14.16
N THR A 711 -3.73 21.79 -13.44
CA THR A 711 -3.37 20.48 -13.97
C THR A 711 -3.31 19.41 -12.89
N THR A 712 -3.76 18.21 -13.24
CA THR A 712 -3.61 17.00 -12.43
C THR A 712 -2.69 16.05 -13.17
N LEU A 713 -1.57 15.69 -12.56
CA LEU A 713 -0.60 14.75 -13.09
C LEU A 713 -0.79 13.39 -12.41
N ASN A 714 -0.64 12.30 -13.16
CA ASN A 714 -0.68 10.93 -12.66
C ASN A 714 0.56 10.14 -13.09
N MET A 715 0.93 9.13 -12.31
CA MET A 715 2.01 8.19 -12.63
C MET A 715 1.73 6.83 -11.99
N SER A 716 1.55 5.81 -12.84
CA SER A 716 1.43 4.42 -12.41
C SER A 716 2.58 3.58 -12.98
N ASP A 717 3.34 2.92 -12.11
CA ASP A 717 4.37 1.96 -12.48
C ASP A 717 4.25 0.69 -11.62
N LEU A 718 3.62 -0.33 -12.22
CA LEU A 718 3.40 -1.65 -11.64
C LEU A 718 4.70 -2.39 -11.33
N SER A 719 5.80 -2.07 -12.02
CA SER A 719 7.11 -2.72 -11.79
C SER A 719 7.78 -2.29 -10.48
N THR A 720 7.43 -1.10 -9.99
CA THR A 720 7.96 -0.51 -8.74
C THR A 720 6.88 -0.35 -7.65
N GLY A 721 5.61 -0.62 -7.96
CA GLY A 721 4.47 -0.44 -7.05
C GLY A 721 4.14 1.02 -6.77
N ILE A 722 4.51 1.92 -7.69
CA ILE A 722 4.22 3.36 -7.58
C ILE A 722 2.87 3.63 -8.24
N ASN A 723 1.97 4.29 -7.52
CA ASN A 723 0.69 4.78 -8.03
C ASN A 723 0.41 6.12 -7.36
N SER A 724 0.76 7.21 -8.03
CA SER A 724 0.86 8.54 -7.40
C SER A 724 0.32 9.65 -8.29
N TYR A 725 -0.31 10.64 -7.67
CA TYR A 725 -0.82 11.84 -8.32
C TYR A 725 -0.14 13.11 -7.82
N TYR A 726 -0.26 14.17 -8.61
CA TYR A 726 0.24 15.51 -8.30
C TYR A 726 -0.68 16.57 -8.92
N ILE A 727 -1.47 17.26 -8.11
CA ILE A 727 -2.33 18.38 -8.52
C ILE A 727 -1.54 19.68 -8.32
N LEU A 728 -1.58 20.54 -9.33
CA LEU A 728 -0.93 21.85 -9.35
C LEU A 728 -1.91 22.90 -9.89
N GLN A 729 -2.12 23.97 -9.14
CA GLN A 729 -3.06 25.05 -9.48
C GLN A 729 -2.45 26.43 -9.16
N ILE A 730 -2.81 27.45 -9.93
CA ILE A 730 -2.68 28.86 -9.50
C ILE A 730 -4.08 29.36 -9.14
N ILE A 731 -4.24 29.85 -7.92
CA ILE A 731 -5.48 30.41 -7.38
C ILE A 731 -5.26 31.92 -7.20
N GLN A 732 -6.03 32.76 -7.89
CA GLN A 732 -6.06 34.21 -7.67
C GLN A 732 -7.23 34.55 -6.75
N GLU A 733 -7.04 35.44 -5.77
CA GLU A 733 -8.14 35.88 -4.91
C GLU A 733 -9.15 36.78 -5.67
N ASP A 734 -10.44 36.64 -5.38
CA ASP A 734 -11.51 37.41 -6.04
C ASP A 734 -11.51 38.90 -5.68
N LYS A 735 -10.98 39.25 -4.50
CA LYS A 735 -11.00 40.60 -3.92
C LYS A 735 -9.62 41.24 -3.81
N GLY A 736 -8.56 40.47 -4.05
CA GLY A 736 -7.17 40.88 -3.96
C GLY A 736 -6.44 40.81 -5.31
N SER A 737 -5.18 41.23 -5.32
CA SER A 737 -4.25 40.99 -6.44
C SER A 737 -3.49 39.67 -6.29
N ASP A 738 -3.66 39.00 -5.17
CA ASP A 738 -2.70 38.04 -4.65
C ASP A 738 -2.94 36.65 -5.26
N CYS A 739 -1.85 35.99 -5.60
CA CYS A 739 -1.86 34.73 -6.34
C CYS A 739 -1.19 33.64 -5.49
N TYR A 740 -1.82 32.49 -5.42
CA TYR A 740 -1.37 31.35 -4.64
C TYR A 740 -1.05 30.17 -5.55
N VAL A 741 0.17 29.64 -5.46
CA VAL A 741 0.52 28.36 -6.08
C VAL A 741 0.11 27.25 -5.11
N PHE A 742 -0.91 26.47 -5.49
CA PHE A 742 -1.38 25.32 -4.71
C PHE A 742 -0.86 24.01 -5.29
N ARG A 743 -0.42 23.13 -4.39
CA ARG A 743 0.12 21.80 -4.69
C ARG A 743 -0.55 20.77 -3.78
N LYS A 744 -0.96 19.63 -4.34
CA LYS A 744 -1.36 18.43 -3.58
C LYS A 744 -0.76 17.20 -4.23
N TRP A 745 -0.14 16.32 -3.45
CA TRP A 745 0.45 15.09 -3.97
C TRP A 745 0.17 13.92 -3.03
N GLY A 746 0.12 12.71 -3.57
CA GLY A 746 -0.09 11.52 -2.75
C GLY A 746 -0.13 10.23 -3.56
N ARG A 747 -0.47 9.12 -2.88
CA ARG A 747 -0.83 7.86 -3.52
C ARG A 747 -2.33 7.84 -3.83
N VAL A 748 -2.69 7.47 -5.05
CA VAL A 748 -4.10 7.43 -5.49
C VAL A 748 -4.90 6.50 -4.57
N GLY A 749 -5.98 7.02 -4.00
CA GLY A 749 -6.85 6.31 -3.05
C GLY A 749 -6.29 6.11 -1.65
N ASN A 750 -5.25 6.85 -1.24
CA ASN A 750 -4.72 6.79 0.12
C ASN A 750 -4.29 8.17 0.66
N ASP A 751 -5.26 8.90 1.22
CA ASP A 751 -5.08 10.24 1.80
C ASP A 751 -4.03 10.32 2.94
N LYS A 752 -3.57 9.18 3.48
CA LYS A 752 -2.54 9.14 4.55
C LYS A 752 -1.12 9.28 4.01
N ILE A 753 -0.91 9.06 2.71
CA ILE A 753 0.42 9.10 2.08
C ILE A 753 0.40 10.21 1.03
N GLY A 754 0.69 11.43 1.47
CA GLY A 754 0.65 12.62 0.64
C GLY A 754 0.94 13.90 1.43
N GLY A 755 0.68 15.04 0.80
CA GLY A 755 0.78 16.37 1.41
C GLY A 755 0.16 17.44 0.54
N THR A 756 -0.10 18.60 1.14
CA THR A 756 -0.48 19.83 0.44
C THR A 756 0.54 20.92 0.71
N LYS A 757 0.65 21.89 -0.20
CA LYS A 757 1.38 23.14 0.01
C LYS A 757 0.66 24.27 -0.72
N LEU A 758 0.55 25.42 -0.06
CA LEU A 758 -0.01 26.66 -0.60
C LEU A 758 1.03 27.76 -0.38
N GLU A 759 1.38 28.49 -1.43
CA GLU A 759 2.39 29.55 -1.39
C GLU A 759 1.87 30.82 -2.05
N GLU A 760 1.87 31.93 -1.31
CA GLU A 760 1.52 33.26 -1.80
C GLU A 760 2.69 33.86 -2.59
N MET A 761 2.43 34.38 -3.78
CA MET A 761 3.42 34.95 -4.69
C MET A 761 2.81 36.08 -5.53
N SER A 762 3.66 36.91 -6.16
CA SER A 762 3.16 37.82 -7.20
C SER A 762 2.64 37.01 -8.39
N LYS A 763 1.69 37.56 -9.15
CA LYS A 763 1.11 36.88 -10.32
C LYS A 763 2.17 36.40 -11.33
N SER A 764 3.20 37.21 -11.59
CA SER A 764 4.29 36.84 -12.51
C SER A 764 5.12 35.68 -11.95
N ASP A 765 5.47 35.73 -10.67
CA ASP A 765 6.28 34.69 -10.03
C ASP A 765 5.51 33.38 -9.89
N ALA A 766 4.20 33.44 -9.62
CA ALA A 766 3.31 32.29 -9.58
C ALA A 766 3.26 31.55 -10.93
N VAL A 767 3.18 32.27 -12.05
CA VAL A 767 3.23 31.67 -13.40
C VAL A 767 4.60 31.06 -13.69
N CYS A 768 5.70 31.74 -13.34
CA CYS A 768 7.05 31.21 -13.48
C CYS A 768 7.26 29.93 -12.65
N GLU A 769 6.87 29.93 -11.38
CA GLU A 769 7.00 28.79 -10.46
C GLU A 769 6.11 27.62 -10.89
N PHE A 770 4.87 27.89 -11.34
CA PHE A 770 4.00 26.87 -11.93
C PHE A 770 4.63 26.20 -13.16
N LYS A 771 5.14 26.99 -14.12
CA LYS A 771 5.82 26.44 -15.31
C LYS A 771 7.09 25.66 -14.93
N ARG A 772 7.85 26.13 -13.94
CA ARG A 772 9.04 25.45 -13.40
C ARG A 772 8.68 24.10 -12.76
N LEU A 773 7.68 24.07 -11.88
CA LEU A 773 7.18 22.86 -11.21
C LEU A 773 6.59 21.86 -12.21
N PHE A 774 5.84 22.33 -13.20
CA PHE A 774 5.32 21.49 -14.27
C PHE A 774 6.44 20.82 -15.06
N TYR A 775 7.46 21.59 -15.46
CA TYR A 775 8.65 21.06 -16.15
C TYR A 775 9.42 20.07 -15.26
N GLU A 776 9.58 20.37 -13.98
CA GLU A 776 10.24 19.47 -13.00
C GLU A 776 9.50 18.13 -12.87
N LYS A 777 8.16 18.11 -12.83
CA LYS A 777 7.39 16.87 -12.65
C LYS A 777 7.13 16.09 -13.95
N THR A 778 6.97 16.76 -15.09
CA THR A 778 6.63 16.11 -16.38
C THR A 778 7.80 15.98 -17.35
N GLY A 779 8.87 16.77 -17.19
CA GLY A 779 9.95 16.89 -18.18
C GLY A 779 9.57 17.63 -19.47
N ASN A 780 8.40 18.28 -19.52
CA ASN A 780 7.91 18.99 -20.71
C ASN A 780 7.61 20.46 -20.36
N PRO A 781 7.80 21.41 -21.28
CA PRO A 781 7.37 22.80 -21.07
C PRO A 781 5.84 22.88 -21.07
N TRP A 782 5.29 23.83 -20.30
CA TRP A 782 3.84 24.04 -20.22
C TRP A 782 3.20 24.33 -21.58
N ASP A 783 3.89 25.07 -22.46
CA ASP A 783 3.35 25.46 -23.75
C ASP A 783 3.11 24.25 -24.68
N ALA A 784 3.82 23.12 -24.47
CA ALA A 784 3.57 21.85 -25.16
C ALA A 784 2.33 21.10 -24.64
N TRP A 785 1.94 21.34 -23.39
CA TRP A 785 0.66 20.87 -22.85
C TRP A 785 -0.51 21.63 -23.49
N GLU A 786 -0.41 22.96 -23.59
CA GLU A 786 -1.44 23.81 -24.22
C GLU A 786 -1.65 23.47 -25.71
N GLN A 787 -0.58 23.14 -26.42
CA GLN A 787 -0.62 22.68 -27.82
C GLN A 787 -1.04 21.20 -27.97
N LYS A 788 -1.24 20.48 -26.85
CA LYS A 788 -1.48 19.03 -26.78
C LYS A 788 -0.42 18.17 -27.49
N THR A 789 0.81 18.66 -27.59
CA THR A 789 1.97 18.00 -28.20
C THR A 789 2.86 17.26 -27.19
N ILE A 790 2.41 17.15 -25.94
CA ILE A 790 3.20 16.58 -24.84
C ILE A 790 3.59 15.11 -25.05
N GLN A 791 4.84 14.77 -24.70
CA GLN A 791 5.35 13.40 -24.72
C GLN A 791 5.64 12.90 -23.31
N LYS A 792 5.29 11.65 -23.01
CA LYS A 792 5.63 11.03 -21.73
C LYS A 792 7.16 10.96 -21.58
N GLN A 793 7.69 11.32 -20.43
CA GLN A 793 9.10 11.14 -20.11
C GLN A 793 9.31 9.95 -19.15
N PRO A 794 10.37 9.13 -19.31
CA PRO A 794 10.67 8.02 -18.41
C PRO A 794 10.78 8.45 -16.95
N GLY A 795 10.08 7.76 -16.05
CA GLY A 795 10.09 8.06 -14.60
C GLY A 795 9.50 9.41 -14.17
N ARG A 796 8.85 10.14 -15.09
CA ARG A 796 8.14 11.41 -14.82
C ARG A 796 6.61 11.23 -14.87
N PHE A 797 5.88 12.17 -14.28
CA PHE A 797 4.42 12.18 -14.31
C PHE A 797 3.87 12.52 -15.71
N PHE A 798 2.61 12.15 -15.97
CA PHE A 798 1.85 12.52 -17.16
C PHE A 798 0.65 13.40 -16.76
N PRO A 799 0.42 14.57 -17.39
CA PRO A 799 -0.78 15.37 -17.15
C PRO A 799 -2.03 14.72 -17.74
N LEU A 800 -3.11 14.76 -16.96
CA LEU A 800 -4.44 14.33 -17.37
C LEU A 800 -5.25 15.51 -17.88
N ASP A 801 -5.87 15.33 -19.03
CA ASP A 801 -6.79 16.31 -19.63
C ASP A 801 -8.13 16.23 -18.88
N ILE A 802 -8.29 17.07 -17.86
CA ILE A 802 -9.47 17.13 -17.00
C ILE A 802 -10.32 18.33 -17.44
N ASP A 803 -11.52 18.03 -17.95
CA ASP A 803 -12.52 19.01 -18.38
C ASP A 803 -13.24 19.55 -17.14
N TYR A 804 -12.80 20.68 -16.61
CA TYR A 804 -13.41 21.27 -15.41
C TYR A 804 -14.80 21.89 -15.65
N GLY A 805 -15.35 21.79 -16.86
CA GLY A 805 -16.79 21.86 -17.09
C GLY A 805 -17.36 23.28 -17.09
N VAL A 806 -16.85 24.18 -17.94
CA VAL A 806 -17.44 25.51 -18.08
C VAL A 806 -17.72 25.85 -19.54
N ASN A 807 -19.01 25.87 -19.86
CA ASN A 807 -19.56 26.57 -21.01
C ASN A 807 -20.04 27.97 -20.57
N LYS A 808 -20.11 28.89 -21.53
CA LYS A 808 -20.35 30.34 -21.35
C LYS A 808 -21.42 30.69 -20.29
N GLN A 809 -21.14 31.77 -19.56
CA GLN A 809 -22.06 32.49 -18.67
C GLN A 809 -23.54 32.37 -19.07
N VAL A 810 -24.29 31.55 -18.32
CA VAL A 810 -25.75 31.60 -18.32
C VAL A 810 -26.16 32.62 -17.27
N SER A 811 -27.06 33.53 -17.64
CA SER A 811 -27.57 34.56 -16.74
C SER A 811 -28.30 33.94 -15.55
N LYS A 812 -28.00 34.40 -14.33
CA LYS A 812 -28.80 34.07 -13.13
C LYS A 812 -30.27 34.38 -13.41
N LYS A 813 -31.12 33.36 -13.37
CA LYS A 813 -32.57 33.53 -13.26
C LYS A 813 -32.96 33.42 -11.79
N GLU A 814 -33.89 34.27 -11.37
CA GLU A 814 -34.45 34.19 -10.02
C GLU A 814 -35.32 32.94 -9.87
N LYS A 815 -35.32 32.35 -8.67
CA LYS A 815 -36.10 31.15 -8.36
C LYS A 815 -37.59 31.45 -8.35
N ASN A 816 -38.27 31.00 -9.39
CA ASN A 816 -39.70 30.73 -9.35
C ASN A 816 -39.90 29.25 -9.04
N ASP A 817 -40.04 28.94 -7.75
CA ASP A 817 -40.42 27.60 -7.28
C ASP A 817 -41.91 27.38 -7.58
N VAL A 818 -42.19 27.00 -8.83
CA VAL A 818 -43.51 26.74 -9.38
C VAL A 818 -43.61 25.25 -9.64
N ASP A 819 -44.73 24.64 -9.27
CA ASP A 819 -45.01 23.23 -9.52
C ASP A 819 -44.70 22.85 -10.98
N SER A 820 -43.82 21.87 -11.16
CA SER A 820 -43.43 21.35 -12.48
C SER A 820 -44.67 20.93 -13.27
N LYS A 821 -44.69 21.27 -14.56
CA LYS A 821 -45.82 20.96 -15.45
C LYS A 821 -45.82 19.51 -15.95
N LEU A 822 -44.83 18.72 -15.55
CA LEU A 822 -44.65 17.34 -16.00
C LEU A 822 -45.55 16.38 -15.20
N PRO A 823 -45.99 15.24 -15.79
CA PRO A 823 -46.73 14.21 -15.06
C PRO A 823 -45.94 13.67 -13.85
N PRO A 824 -46.59 13.32 -12.71
CA PRO A 824 -45.89 12.83 -11.53
C PRO A 824 -44.94 11.63 -11.77
N PRO A 825 -45.29 10.60 -12.57
CA PRO A 825 -44.36 9.50 -12.89
C PRO A 825 -43.11 9.96 -13.64
N LEU A 826 -43.23 11.01 -14.47
CA LEU A 826 -42.10 11.61 -15.18
C LEU A 826 -41.22 12.44 -14.23
N ILE A 827 -41.81 13.15 -13.28
CA ILE A 827 -41.06 13.86 -12.22
C ILE A 827 -40.23 12.87 -11.40
N GLU A 828 -40.77 11.69 -11.04
CA GLU A 828 -39.98 10.63 -10.39
C GLU A 828 -38.84 10.11 -11.27
N LEU A 829 -39.11 9.81 -12.54
CA LEU A 829 -38.10 9.36 -13.50
C LEU A 829 -36.97 10.38 -13.63
N MET A 830 -37.29 11.67 -13.75
CA MET A 830 -36.30 12.74 -13.85
C MET A 830 -35.46 12.88 -12.58
N LYS A 831 -36.09 12.80 -11.39
CA LYS A 831 -35.37 12.76 -10.11
C LYS A 831 -34.43 11.56 -9.99
N MET A 832 -34.80 10.41 -10.55
CA MET A 832 -33.96 9.21 -10.58
C MET A 832 -32.78 9.35 -11.56
N LEU A 833 -33.04 9.84 -12.78
CA LEU A 833 -32.04 10.00 -13.84
C LEU A 833 -30.98 11.05 -13.50
N PHE A 834 -31.34 12.14 -12.83
CA PHE A 834 -30.44 13.25 -12.50
C PHE A 834 -29.89 13.16 -11.05
N ASN A 835 -30.01 12.00 -10.39
CA ASN A 835 -29.49 11.81 -9.03
C ASN A 835 -27.96 11.66 -9.02
N VAL A 836 -27.27 12.71 -8.58
CA VAL A 836 -25.79 12.76 -8.44
C VAL A 836 -25.24 11.62 -7.60
N GLU A 837 -25.95 11.16 -6.57
CA GLU A 837 -25.45 10.10 -5.67
C GLU A 837 -25.41 8.73 -6.36
N THR A 838 -26.30 8.49 -7.32
CA THR A 838 -26.26 7.28 -8.16
C THR A 838 -25.02 7.25 -9.05
N TYR A 839 -24.65 8.40 -9.64
CA TYR A 839 -23.40 8.54 -10.38
C TYR A 839 -22.17 8.35 -9.48
N ARG A 840 -22.21 8.84 -8.23
CA ARG A 840 -21.16 8.62 -7.22
C ARG A 840 -20.98 7.14 -6.90
N ALA A 841 -22.07 6.43 -6.59
CA ALA A 841 -22.03 5.01 -6.27
C ALA A 841 -21.46 4.17 -7.43
N ALA A 842 -21.87 4.47 -8.67
CA ALA A 842 -21.34 3.79 -9.86
C ALA A 842 -19.82 4.03 -10.07
N MET A 843 -19.32 5.24 -9.79
CA MET A 843 -17.87 5.52 -9.84
C MET A 843 -17.09 4.77 -8.76
N MET A 844 -17.62 4.67 -7.54
CA MET A 844 -16.99 3.88 -6.47
C MET A 844 -16.93 2.39 -6.81
N GLU A 845 -17.95 1.83 -7.46
CA GLU A 845 -17.97 0.42 -7.93
C GLU A 845 -16.80 0.12 -8.89
N PHE A 846 -16.39 1.11 -9.69
CA PHE A 846 -15.28 1.00 -10.63
C PHE A 846 -13.88 1.24 -10.00
N GLU A 847 -13.77 1.31 -8.67
CA GLU A 847 -12.51 1.59 -7.95
C GLU A 847 -11.88 2.95 -8.31
N ILE A 848 -12.72 3.94 -8.62
CA ILE A 848 -12.32 5.30 -8.99
C ILE A 848 -12.54 6.24 -7.80
N ASN A 849 -11.45 6.86 -7.32
CA ASN A 849 -11.52 7.76 -6.17
C ASN A 849 -12.03 9.15 -6.57
N MET A 850 -13.20 9.53 -6.08
CA MET A 850 -13.84 10.81 -6.41
C MET A 850 -13.29 12.02 -5.63
N SER A 851 -12.56 11.83 -4.53
CA SER A 851 -11.92 12.95 -3.80
C SER A 851 -10.69 13.50 -4.53
N GLU A 852 -10.08 12.68 -5.40
CA GLU A 852 -8.91 13.00 -6.20
C GLU A 852 -9.27 13.19 -7.69
N MET A 853 -10.39 12.63 -8.14
CA MET A 853 -10.91 12.74 -9.49
C MET A 853 -12.40 13.11 -9.49
N PRO A 854 -12.75 14.41 -9.46
CA PRO A 854 -14.14 14.84 -9.35
C PRO A 854 -15.01 14.39 -10.54
N LEU A 855 -16.27 14.06 -10.22
CA LEU A 855 -17.27 13.45 -11.10
C LEU A 855 -17.28 14.00 -12.54
N GLY A 856 -17.08 13.10 -13.51
CA GLY A 856 -17.42 13.37 -14.91
C GLY A 856 -16.50 14.35 -15.63
N LYS A 857 -15.27 14.56 -15.12
CA LYS A 857 -14.29 15.52 -15.67
C LYS A 857 -13.11 14.85 -16.41
N LEU A 858 -13.05 13.51 -16.50
CA LEU A 858 -12.03 12.81 -17.28
C LEU A 858 -12.36 12.94 -18.77
N SER A 859 -11.60 13.75 -19.52
CA SER A 859 -11.96 14.10 -20.90
C SER A 859 -12.11 12.89 -21.82
N LYS A 860 -12.97 13.03 -22.84
CA LYS A 860 -13.04 12.11 -23.99
C LYS A 860 -11.66 11.69 -24.52
N SER A 861 -10.65 12.58 -24.53
CA SER A 861 -9.29 12.22 -24.99
C SER A 861 -8.57 11.23 -24.07
N ASN A 862 -8.80 11.26 -22.76
CA ASN A 862 -8.20 10.30 -21.83
C ASN A 862 -8.90 8.94 -21.95
N ILE A 863 -10.24 8.92 -22.05
CA ILE A 863 -11.02 7.70 -22.32
C ILE A 863 -10.53 7.06 -23.63
N GLN A 864 -10.30 7.87 -24.66
CA GLN A 864 -9.80 7.41 -25.96
C GLN A 864 -8.45 6.71 -25.86
N LYS A 865 -7.48 7.32 -25.17
CA LYS A 865 -6.16 6.75 -24.90
C LYS A 865 -6.22 5.51 -23.99
N GLY A 866 -7.22 5.42 -23.12
CA GLY A 866 -7.55 4.22 -22.34
C GLY A 866 -7.98 3.06 -23.24
N PHE A 867 -8.88 3.30 -24.19
CA PHE A 867 -9.30 2.28 -25.18
C PHE A 867 -8.14 1.83 -26.07
N GLU A 868 -7.27 2.74 -26.52
CA GLU A 868 -6.04 2.40 -27.25
C GLU A 868 -5.15 1.44 -26.46
N ALA A 869 -4.91 1.71 -25.17
CA ALA A 869 -4.11 0.86 -24.30
C ALA A 869 -4.76 -0.52 -24.08
N LEU A 870 -6.09 -0.61 -23.95
CA LEU A 870 -6.78 -1.90 -23.90
C LEU A 870 -6.69 -2.65 -25.25
N THR A 871 -6.79 -1.97 -26.39
CA THR A 871 -6.60 -2.60 -27.70
C THR A 871 -5.17 -3.13 -27.89
N GLU A 872 -4.16 -2.44 -27.35
CA GLU A 872 -2.78 -2.92 -27.27
C GLU A 872 -2.67 -4.20 -26.42
N ILE A 873 -3.23 -4.20 -25.20
CA ILE A 873 -3.30 -5.39 -24.31
C ILE A 873 -4.00 -6.56 -25.02
N GLN A 874 -5.12 -6.31 -25.69
CA GLN A 874 -5.88 -7.33 -26.42
C GLN A 874 -5.01 -8.01 -27.50
N ASN A 875 -4.24 -7.22 -28.24
CA ASN A 875 -3.34 -7.74 -29.28
C ASN A 875 -2.23 -8.57 -28.64
N LEU A 876 -1.61 -8.09 -27.55
CA LEU A 876 -0.57 -8.83 -26.81
C LEU A 876 -1.09 -10.17 -26.26
N LEU A 877 -2.29 -10.20 -25.67
CA LEU A 877 -2.92 -11.42 -25.16
C LEU A 877 -3.11 -12.47 -26.26
N LYS A 878 -3.55 -12.06 -27.45
CA LYS A 878 -3.79 -12.94 -28.62
C LYS A 878 -2.53 -13.54 -29.24
N ILE A 879 -1.34 -12.96 -29.08
CA ILE A 879 -0.12 -13.51 -29.70
C ILE A 879 0.30 -14.79 -28.97
N SER A 880 0.30 -15.91 -29.71
CA SER A 880 0.57 -17.26 -29.18
C SER A 880 2.05 -17.64 -29.06
N ASN A 881 2.94 -17.03 -29.86
CA ASN A 881 4.38 -17.38 -29.94
C ASN A 881 5.39 -16.22 -29.66
N PRO A 882 5.22 -15.31 -28.68
CA PRO A 882 6.31 -14.45 -28.22
C PRO A 882 7.14 -15.16 -27.13
N ASP A 883 8.38 -14.71 -26.91
CA ASP A 883 9.14 -15.06 -25.70
C ASP A 883 8.32 -14.64 -24.46
N PRO A 884 8.05 -15.53 -23.49
CA PRO A 884 7.22 -15.21 -22.32
C PRO A 884 7.73 -13.98 -21.54
N SER A 885 9.05 -13.76 -21.49
CA SER A 885 9.64 -12.61 -20.80
C SER A 885 9.34 -11.29 -21.51
N VAL A 886 9.33 -11.29 -22.84
CA VAL A 886 9.01 -10.11 -23.67
C VAL A 886 7.50 -9.84 -23.65
N LYS A 887 6.66 -10.88 -23.70
CA LYS A 887 5.19 -10.74 -23.58
C LYS A 887 4.80 -10.06 -22.26
N GLU A 888 5.34 -10.55 -21.14
CA GLU A 888 5.07 -10.00 -19.82
C GLU A 888 5.55 -8.54 -19.70
N SER A 889 6.74 -8.25 -20.21
CA SER A 889 7.32 -6.89 -20.27
C SER A 889 6.42 -5.89 -21.02
N LEU A 890 5.84 -6.31 -22.15
CA LEU A 890 4.92 -5.48 -22.94
C LEU A 890 3.52 -5.35 -22.30
N LEU A 891 3.01 -6.41 -21.66
CA LEU A 891 1.74 -6.35 -20.92
C LEU A 891 1.82 -5.41 -19.71
N ILE A 892 2.93 -5.42 -18.98
CA ILE A 892 3.21 -4.43 -17.92
C ILE A 892 3.22 -3.02 -18.51
N ASN A 893 3.77 -2.83 -19.71
CA ASN A 893 3.86 -1.51 -20.35
C ASN A 893 2.50 -0.93 -20.72
N ALA A 894 1.67 -1.72 -21.42
CA ALA A 894 0.33 -1.29 -21.79
C ALA A 894 -0.58 -1.15 -20.55
N SER A 895 -0.38 -1.96 -19.51
CA SER A 895 -1.07 -1.80 -18.21
C SER A 895 -0.67 -0.50 -17.49
N ASN A 896 0.63 -0.18 -17.39
CA ASN A 896 1.11 1.10 -16.83
C ASN A 896 0.50 2.30 -17.58
N ARG A 897 0.43 2.23 -18.92
CA ARG A 897 -0.21 3.26 -19.76
C ARG A 897 -1.71 3.39 -19.43
N PHE A 898 -2.45 2.28 -19.32
CA PHE A 898 -3.85 2.28 -18.93
C PHE A 898 -4.10 2.94 -17.56
N PHE A 899 -3.43 2.47 -16.50
CA PHE A 899 -3.61 3.02 -15.14
C PHE A 899 -3.02 4.42 -14.94
N THR A 900 -2.12 4.86 -15.83
CA THR A 900 -1.70 6.27 -15.85
C THR A 900 -2.78 7.16 -16.48
N MET A 901 -3.45 6.73 -17.56
CA MET A 901 -4.55 7.48 -18.19
C MET A 901 -5.85 7.46 -17.39
N ILE A 902 -6.13 6.33 -16.72
CA ILE A 902 -7.34 6.07 -15.93
C ILE A 902 -6.91 5.77 -14.48
N PRO A 903 -6.82 6.78 -13.61
CA PRO A 903 -6.48 6.59 -12.20
C PRO A 903 -7.42 5.59 -11.52
N SER A 904 -6.83 4.60 -10.85
CA SER A 904 -7.54 3.60 -10.04
C SER A 904 -6.80 3.40 -8.72
N VAL A 905 -7.54 3.03 -7.68
CA VAL A 905 -6.98 2.76 -6.34
C VAL A 905 -6.09 1.51 -6.33
N HIS A 906 -6.43 0.49 -7.14
CA HIS A 906 -5.76 -0.82 -7.14
C HIS A 906 -5.22 -1.21 -8.53
N PRO A 907 -4.17 -0.53 -9.04
CA PRO A 907 -3.59 -0.88 -10.33
C PRO A 907 -2.89 -2.25 -10.26
N HIS A 908 -3.09 -3.07 -11.29
CA HIS A 908 -2.53 -4.42 -11.43
C HIS A 908 -2.20 -4.71 -12.90
N ILE A 909 -1.54 -5.83 -13.18
CA ILE A 909 -1.22 -6.22 -14.57
C ILE A 909 -2.45 -6.89 -15.18
N ILE A 910 -2.99 -6.34 -16.26
CA ILE A 910 -4.20 -6.87 -16.93
C ILE A 910 -3.77 -8.10 -17.76
N ARG A 911 -3.91 -9.29 -17.15
CA ARG A 911 -3.55 -10.59 -17.76
C ARG A 911 -4.75 -11.42 -18.17
N ASP A 912 -5.85 -11.35 -17.41
CA ASP A 912 -7.00 -12.22 -17.56
C ASP A 912 -8.05 -11.65 -18.52
N GLU A 913 -8.69 -12.52 -19.32
CA GLU A 913 -9.69 -12.08 -20.30
C GLU A 913 -10.95 -11.49 -19.64
N ASP A 914 -11.25 -11.89 -18.40
CA ASP A 914 -12.41 -11.41 -17.66
C ASP A 914 -12.15 -10.08 -16.94
N ASP A 915 -10.94 -9.88 -16.39
CA ASP A 915 -10.50 -8.55 -15.93
C ASP A 915 -10.44 -7.56 -17.11
N PHE A 916 -9.87 -7.99 -18.24
CA PHE A 916 -9.89 -7.23 -19.48
C PHE A 916 -11.31 -6.78 -19.88
N LYS A 917 -12.28 -7.70 -19.92
CA LYS A 917 -13.70 -7.36 -20.20
C LYS A 917 -14.29 -6.42 -19.14
N SER A 918 -13.88 -6.54 -17.88
CA SER A 918 -14.29 -5.64 -16.80
C SER A 918 -13.80 -4.20 -17.06
N LYS A 919 -12.52 -4.03 -17.40
CA LYS A 919 -11.94 -2.71 -17.72
C LYS A 919 -12.51 -2.10 -19.02
N VAL A 920 -12.92 -2.91 -20.00
CA VAL A 920 -13.68 -2.41 -21.17
C VAL A 920 -15.03 -1.83 -20.75
N LYS A 921 -15.84 -2.58 -19.98
CA LYS A 921 -17.15 -2.13 -19.48
C LYS A 921 -17.05 -0.88 -18.61
N MET A 922 -15.97 -0.78 -17.82
CA MET A 922 -15.64 0.41 -17.03
C MET A 922 -15.46 1.65 -17.93
N LEU A 923 -14.70 1.55 -19.02
CA LEU A 923 -14.52 2.66 -19.97
C LEU A 923 -15.81 3.04 -20.71
N GLU A 924 -16.65 2.06 -21.07
CA GLU A 924 -17.97 2.32 -21.66
C GLU A 924 -18.86 3.11 -20.69
N ALA A 925 -18.97 2.67 -19.44
CA ALA A 925 -19.74 3.36 -18.41
C ALA A 925 -19.16 4.76 -18.10
N LEU A 926 -17.83 4.92 -18.06
CA LEU A 926 -17.18 6.22 -17.94
C LEU A 926 -17.50 7.17 -19.10
N GLN A 927 -17.58 6.66 -20.33
CA GLN A 927 -17.94 7.44 -21.51
C GLN A 927 -19.40 7.91 -21.47
N ASP A 928 -20.33 7.05 -21.02
CA ASP A 928 -21.72 7.45 -20.80
C ASP A 928 -21.85 8.48 -19.65
N ILE A 929 -21.05 8.33 -18.59
CA ILE A 929 -21.04 9.23 -17.42
C ILE A 929 -20.37 10.58 -17.71
N GLU A 930 -19.38 10.66 -18.61
CA GLU A 930 -18.80 11.93 -19.12
C GLU A 930 -19.81 12.75 -19.94
N ILE A 931 -20.74 12.06 -20.62
CA ILE A 931 -21.81 12.71 -21.37
C ILE A 931 -22.95 13.11 -20.45
N ALA A 932 -23.32 12.24 -19.51
CA ALA A 932 -24.28 12.57 -18.48
C ALA A 932 -23.79 13.77 -17.64
N SER A 933 -22.51 13.87 -17.27
CA SER A 933 -22.00 14.99 -16.46
C SER A 933 -22.19 16.35 -17.14
N ARG A 934 -21.95 16.43 -18.46
CA ARG A 934 -22.16 17.65 -19.26
C ARG A 934 -23.63 18.06 -19.36
N LEU A 935 -24.57 17.13 -19.24
CA LEU A 935 -26.01 17.39 -19.30
C LEU A 935 -26.59 17.67 -17.90
N VAL A 936 -26.22 16.83 -16.92
CA VAL A 936 -26.66 16.91 -15.53
C VAL A 936 -26.08 18.14 -14.82
N GLY A 937 -24.89 18.62 -15.22
CA GLY A 937 -24.29 19.85 -14.67
C GLY A 937 -24.03 19.74 -13.16
N PHE A 938 -23.01 18.97 -12.77
CA PHE A 938 -22.71 18.69 -11.36
C PHE A 938 -22.14 19.88 -10.55
N ASP A 939 -22.00 21.06 -11.15
CA ASP A 939 -21.41 22.24 -10.50
C ASP A 939 -22.44 22.97 -9.62
N ALA A 940 -21.99 23.54 -8.50
CA ALA A 940 -22.83 23.97 -7.37
C ALA A 940 -23.81 25.15 -7.62
N ASN A 941 -23.94 25.64 -8.86
CA ASN A 941 -24.85 26.71 -9.27
C ASN A 941 -25.90 26.23 -10.29
N ASN A 942 -26.12 24.92 -10.42
CA ASN A 942 -27.14 24.39 -11.31
C ASN A 942 -28.55 24.57 -10.71
N ASP A 943 -29.07 25.80 -10.78
CA ASP A 943 -30.46 26.18 -10.43
C ASP A 943 -31.49 25.70 -11.49
N ASP A 944 -31.10 24.82 -12.42
CA ASP A 944 -31.98 24.28 -13.46
C ASP A 944 -33.14 23.47 -12.84
N SER A 945 -34.35 23.83 -13.25
CA SER A 945 -35.56 23.11 -12.86
C SER A 945 -35.58 21.68 -13.43
N ILE A 946 -36.46 20.83 -12.89
CA ILE A 946 -36.72 19.49 -13.46
C ILE A 946 -37.16 19.61 -14.93
N ASP A 947 -37.94 20.65 -15.27
CA ASP A 947 -38.41 20.95 -16.62
C ASP A 947 -37.27 21.36 -17.55
N ASP A 948 -36.23 22.04 -17.06
CA ASP A 948 -35.05 22.40 -17.85
C ASP A 948 -34.13 21.20 -18.09
N ASN A 949 -33.92 20.37 -17.06
CA ASN A 949 -33.24 19.09 -17.21
C ASN A 949 -33.97 18.13 -18.17
N TYR A 950 -35.30 18.19 -18.23
CA TYR A 950 -36.10 17.46 -19.21
C TYR A 950 -35.84 17.93 -20.64
N LYS A 951 -35.83 19.26 -20.89
CA LYS A 951 -35.52 19.83 -22.23
C LYS A 951 -34.15 19.39 -22.75
N LYS A 952 -33.13 19.28 -21.87
CA LYS A 952 -31.78 18.80 -22.24
C LYS A 952 -31.75 17.37 -22.79
N LEU A 953 -32.78 16.56 -22.55
CA LEU A 953 -32.86 15.20 -23.08
C LEU A 953 -33.24 15.16 -24.57
N HIS A 954 -33.76 16.24 -25.16
CA HIS A 954 -34.20 16.29 -26.58
C HIS A 954 -35.07 15.08 -26.99
N CYS A 955 -35.91 14.63 -26.05
CA CYS A 955 -36.72 13.44 -26.15
C CYS A 955 -38.05 13.71 -25.47
N ASP A 956 -39.16 13.53 -26.19
CA ASP A 956 -40.48 13.54 -25.59
C ASP A 956 -40.73 12.20 -24.89
N ILE A 957 -41.20 12.27 -23.64
CA ILE A 957 -41.40 11.13 -22.74
C ILE A 957 -42.78 11.27 -22.12
N SER A 958 -43.71 10.42 -22.54
CA SER A 958 -45.10 10.44 -22.07
C SER A 958 -45.42 9.15 -21.31
N PRO A 959 -45.89 9.19 -20.05
CA PRO A 959 -46.28 7.98 -19.32
C PRO A 959 -47.52 7.33 -19.98
N LEU A 960 -47.51 6.01 -20.09
CA LEU A 960 -48.64 5.25 -20.59
C LEU A 960 -49.63 4.92 -19.46
N PRO A 961 -50.95 5.07 -19.69
CA PRO A 961 -51.96 4.55 -18.79
C PRO A 961 -51.84 3.02 -18.60
N HIS A 962 -51.99 2.55 -17.36
CA HIS A 962 -51.84 1.12 -17.01
C HIS A 962 -52.96 0.24 -17.60
N ASP A 963 -54.09 0.85 -17.96
CA ASP A 963 -55.23 0.23 -18.65
C ASP A 963 -55.09 0.20 -20.18
N SER A 964 -54.01 0.76 -20.74
CA SER A 964 -53.79 0.77 -22.19
C SER A 964 -53.39 -0.59 -22.74
N GLU A 965 -53.86 -0.92 -23.96
CA GLU A 965 -53.51 -2.16 -24.66
C GLU A 965 -51.99 -2.32 -24.84
N GLU A 966 -51.27 -1.20 -25.02
CA GLU A 966 -49.80 -1.19 -25.13
C GLU A 966 -49.14 -1.56 -23.79
N PHE A 967 -49.62 -1.05 -22.66
CA PHE A 967 -49.12 -1.42 -21.33
C PHE A 967 -49.34 -2.91 -21.04
N CYS A 968 -50.57 -3.42 -21.24
CA CYS A 968 -50.88 -4.85 -21.03
C CYS A 968 -50.07 -5.78 -21.95
N LEU A 969 -49.79 -5.37 -23.19
CA LEU A 969 -48.94 -6.12 -24.11
C LEU A 969 -47.48 -6.16 -23.62
N ILE A 970 -46.97 -5.04 -23.12
CA ILE A 970 -45.60 -4.91 -22.59
C ILE A 970 -45.45 -5.70 -21.28
N GLU A 971 -46.43 -5.62 -20.38
CA GLU A 971 -46.47 -6.42 -19.16
C GLU A 971 -46.49 -7.93 -19.47
N LYS A 972 -47.32 -8.37 -20.42
CA LYS A 972 -47.33 -9.74 -20.90
C LYS A 972 -45.99 -10.15 -21.50
N PHE A 973 -45.34 -9.28 -22.28
CA PHE A 973 -44.03 -9.53 -22.87
C PHE A 973 -42.94 -9.68 -21.79
N LEU A 974 -42.97 -8.84 -20.74
CA LEU A 974 -42.08 -8.93 -19.58
C LEU A 974 -42.24 -10.29 -18.87
N HIS A 975 -43.46 -10.64 -18.45
CA HIS A 975 -43.71 -11.86 -17.69
C HIS A 975 -43.46 -13.14 -18.51
N ASN A 976 -43.88 -13.20 -19.77
CA ASN A 976 -43.71 -14.40 -20.59
C ASN A 976 -42.26 -14.69 -20.97
N THR A 977 -41.42 -13.65 -21.11
CA THR A 977 -40.06 -13.80 -21.65
C THR A 977 -38.97 -13.81 -20.57
N HIS A 978 -39.35 -13.98 -19.32
CA HIS A 978 -38.41 -14.24 -18.23
C HIS A 978 -37.77 -15.62 -18.40
N ALA A 979 -36.47 -15.64 -18.71
CA ALA A 979 -35.77 -16.87 -19.03
C ALA A 979 -35.57 -17.78 -17.80
N PRO A 980 -35.84 -19.09 -17.90
CA PRO A 980 -35.91 -20.00 -16.75
C PRO A 980 -34.57 -20.35 -16.10
N THR A 981 -33.43 -19.85 -16.60
CA THR A 981 -32.14 -19.96 -15.90
C THR A 981 -31.83 -18.76 -15.01
N HIS A 982 -32.59 -17.67 -15.11
CA HIS A 982 -32.37 -16.45 -14.31
C HIS A 982 -33.35 -16.48 -13.13
N THR A 983 -33.12 -17.42 -12.21
CA THR A 983 -34.04 -17.71 -11.11
C THR A 983 -33.86 -16.84 -9.88
N ASP A 984 -32.74 -16.12 -9.78
CA ASP A 984 -32.28 -15.45 -8.55
C ASP A 984 -33.03 -14.14 -8.25
N TRP A 985 -33.82 -13.68 -9.22
CA TRP A 985 -34.65 -12.49 -9.14
C TRP A 985 -35.89 -12.65 -10.04
N SER A 986 -36.96 -11.94 -9.71
CA SER A 986 -38.14 -11.75 -10.56
C SER A 986 -38.35 -10.26 -10.87
N LEU A 987 -39.01 -9.97 -11.98
CA LEU A 987 -39.29 -8.61 -12.44
C LEU A 987 -40.73 -8.23 -12.15
N GLU A 988 -40.95 -6.98 -11.75
CA GLU A 988 -42.25 -6.32 -11.62
C GLU A 988 -42.22 -5.04 -12.46
N LEU A 989 -43.28 -4.78 -13.24
CA LEU A 989 -43.40 -3.56 -14.03
C LEU A 989 -44.01 -2.46 -13.17
N GLU A 990 -43.30 -1.34 -12.99
CA GLU A 990 -43.86 -0.18 -12.28
C GLU A 990 -44.53 0.79 -13.24
N GLU A 991 -43.79 1.26 -14.23
CA GLU A 991 -44.22 2.31 -15.16
C GLU A 991 -43.68 2.06 -16.56
N VAL A 992 -44.43 2.48 -17.58
CA VAL A 992 -43.99 2.51 -18.98
C VAL A 992 -44.15 3.91 -19.52
N PHE A 993 -43.13 4.41 -20.19
CA PHE A 993 -43.12 5.69 -20.87
C PHE A 993 -42.94 5.47 -22.37
N SER A 994 -43.78 6.08 -23.20
CA SER A 994 -43.56 6.21 -24.64
C SER A 994 -42.43 7.21 -24.90
N LEU A 995 -41.57 6.91 -25.89
CA LEU A 995 -40.41 7.73 -26.28
C LEU A 995 -40.51 8.25 -27.71
N GLU A 996 -40.27 9.54 -27.89
CA GLU A 996 -40.10 10.18 -29.19
C GLU A 996 -38.90 11.14 -29.17
N ARG A 997 -37.72 10.63 -29.59
CA ARG A 997 -36.47 11.40 -29.63
C ARG A 997 -36.34 12.26 -30.88
N GLU A 998 -35.91 13.50 -30.72
CA GLU A 998 -35.78 14.48 -31.79
C GLU A 998 -34.90 13.96 -32.96
N GLY A 999 -35.44 14.04 -34.18
CA GLY A 999 -34.79 13.56 -35.42
C GLY A 999 -34.45 12.06 -35.46
N GLU A 1000 -35.00 11.23 -34.57
CA GLU A 1000 -34.84 9.77 -34.65
C GLU A 1000 -35.69 9.16 -35.74
N PHE A 1001 -36.96 9.58 -35.83
CA PHE A 1001 -37.89 9.08 -36.82
C PHE A 1001 -37.41 9.32 -38.25
N ASP A 1002 -36.86 10.49 -38.55
CA ASP A 1002 -36.33 10.82 -39.89
C ASP A 1002 -35.14 9.95 -40.30
N LYS A 1003 -34.29 9.58 -39.32
CA LYS A 1003 -33.17 8.66 -39.54
C LYS A 1003 -33.67 7.23 -39.74
N PHE A 1004 -34.72 6.83 -39.01
CA PHE A 1004 -35.28 5.48 -39.04
C PHE A 1004 -36.19 5.22 -40.25
N ALA A 1005 -37.00 6.19 -40.69
CA ALA A 1005 -38.00 6.03 -41.74
C ALA A 1005 -37.45 5.44 -43.05
N PRO A 1006 -36.29 5.86 -43.60
CA PRO A 1006 -35.69 5.22 -44.76
C PRO A 1006 -35.39 3.72 -44.58
N TYR A 1007 -35.07 3.28 -43.37
CA TYR A 1007 -34.83 1.87 -43.05
C TYR A 1007 -36.14 1.13 -42.75
N ARG A 1008 -37.08 1.78 -42.05
CA ARG A 1008 -38.42 1.25 -41.78
C ARG A 1008 -39.15 0.88 -43.07
N ASP A 1009 -39.05 1.73 -44.09
CA ASP A 1009 -39.79 1.59 -45.34
C ASP A 1009 -39.06 0.70 -46.36
N LYS A 1010 -37.71 0.65 -46.34
CA LYS A 1010 -36.90 -0.22 -47.23
C LYS A 1010 -36.64 -1.61 -46.66
N LEU A 1011 -36.59 -1.79 -45.35
CA LEU A 1011 -36.30 -3.07 -44.70
C LEU A 1011 -37.59 -3.71 -44.14
N GLY A 1012 -37.83 -4.95 -44.55
CA GLY A 1012 -38.78 -5.84 -43.89
C GLY A 1012 -38.25 -6.35 -42.54
N ASN A 1013 -38.99 -7.28 -41.93
CA ASN A 1013 -38.62 -7.94 -40.66
C ASN A 1013 -38.29 -6.93 -39.54
N ARG A 1014 -39.33 -6.22 -39.07
CA ARG A 1014 -39.24 -5.31 -37.93
C ARG A 1014 -39.71 -6.01 -36.67
N MET A 1015 -38.92 -5.90 -35.60
CA MET A 1015 -39.19 -6.52 -34.30
C MET A 1015 -39.10 -5.50 -33.17
N LEU A 1016 -39.93 -5.67 -32.15
CA LEU A 1016 -39.81 -4.95 -30.88
C LEU A 1016 -38.92 -5.79 -29.95
N LEU A 1017 -37.76 -5.27 -29.55
CA LEU A 1017 -36.74 -6.02 -28.82
C LEU A 1017 -36.23 -5.28 -27.59
N TRP A 1018 -35.76 -6.06 -26.60
CA TRP A 1018 -35.27 -5.58 -25.31
C TRP A 1018 -33.81 -5.12 -25.37
N HIS A 1019 -33.54 -3.94 -24.82
CA HIS A 1019 -32.20 -3.47 -24.48
C HIS A 1019 -32.17 -3.06 -23.00
N GLY A 1020 -31.10 -3.38 -22.28
CA GLY A 1020 -30.91 -3.02 -20.88
C GLY A 1020 -29.53 -2.41 -20.69
N SER A 1021 -29.42 -1.45 -19.79
CA SER A 1021 -28.19 -0.72 -19.50
C SER A 1021 -28.22 -0.20 -18.07
N ARG A 1022 -27.09 0.29 -17.55
CA ARG A 1022 -27.01 0.89 -16.22
C ARG A 1022 -27.86 2.16 -16.16
N LEU A 1023 -28.51 2.42 -15.03
CA LEU A 1023 -29.33 3.62 -14.80
C LEU A 1023 -28.60 4.92 -15.18
N THR A 1024 -27.31 5.03 -14.83
CA THR A 1024 -26.44 6.17 -15.15
C THR A 1024 -26.33 6.49 -16.64
N ASN A 1025 -26.53 5.50 -17.51
CA ASN A 1025 -26.28 5.63 -18.94
C ASN A 1025 -27.53 6.15 -19.67
N PHE A 1026 -28.72 6.10 -19.06
CA PHE A 1026 -29.98 6.50 -19.69
C PHE A 1026 -30.05 7.99 -20.03
N VAL A 1027 -29.40 8.88 -19.29
CA VAL A 1027 -29.29 10.31 -19.66
C VAL A 1027 -28.55 10.48 -21.00
N GLY A 1028 -27.48 9.71 -21.21
CA GLY A 1028 -26.75 9.67 -22.48
C GLY A 1028 -27.54 9.01 -23.62
N ILE A 1029 -28.25 7.91 -23.33
CA ILE A 1029 -29.06 7.18 -24.32
C ILE A 1029 -30.29 7.97 -24.76
N LEU A 1030 -30.99 8.64 -23.84
CA LEU A 1030 -32.17 9.45 -24.17
C LEU A 1030 -31.78 10.69 -25.00
N SER A 1031 -30.64 11.32 -24.71
CA SER A 1031 -30.16 12.50 -25.45
C SER A 1031 -29.52 12.18 -26.80
N GLN A 1032 -28.68 11.15 -26.90
CA GLN A 1032 -27.92 10.84 -28.12
C GLN A 1032 -28.46 9.65 -28.92
N GLY A 1033 -29.40 8.88 -28.37
CA GLY A 1033 -29.82 7.57 -28.88
C GLY A 1033 -28.86 6.45 -28.46
N LEU A 1034 -29.18 5.21 -28.86
CA LEU A 1034 -28.28 4.07 -28.70
C LEU A 1034 -27.08 4.18 -29.66
N ARG A 1035 -25.89 3.82 -29.16
CA ARG A 1035 -24.60 4.07 -29.84
C ARG A 1035 -23.83 2.77 -30.03
N ILE A 1036 -22.94 2.78 -31.02
CA ILE A 1036 -22.00 1.69 -31.27
C ILE A 1036 -20.66 2.06 -30.62
N ALA A 1037 -19.99 1.08 -30.01
CA ALA A 1037 -18.68 1.27 -29.40
C ALA A 1037 -17.67 1.94 -30.36
N PRO A 1038 -16.81 2.84 -29.87
CA PRO A 1038 -15.93 3.64 -30.72
C PRO A 1038 -14.88 2.76 -31.45
N PRO A 1039 -14.34 3.20 -32.60
CA PRO A 1039 -13.50 2.35 -33.46
C PRO A 1039 -12.20 1.89 -32.78
N GLU A 1040 -11.70 2.62 -31.78
CA GLU A 1040 -10.49 2.32 -31.02
C GLU A 1040 -10.72 1.39 -29.81
N ALA A 1041 -11.99 1.17 -29.41
CA ALA A 1041 -12.32 0.18 -28.39
C ALA A 1041 -11.90 -1.23 -28.85
N PRO A 1042 -11.48 -2.12 -27.94
CA PRO A 1042 -11.02 -3.45 -28.33
C PRO A 1042 -12.13 -4.32 -28.91
N ALA A 1043 -11.76 -5.27 -29.77
CA ALA A 1043 -12.70 -6.21 -30.38
C ALA A 1043 -13.20 -7.31 -29.41
N THR A 1044 -12.47 -7.57 -28.32
CA THR A 1044 -12.80 -8.61 -27.33
C THR A 1044 -13.77 -8.01 -26.32
N GLY A 1045 -14.90 -8.69 -26.12
CA GLY A 1045 -16.04 -8.21 -25.34
C GLY A 1045 -17.35 -8.31 -26.12
N TYR A 1046 -17.30 -8.13 -27.45
CA TYR A 1046 -18.46 -8.17 -28.34
C TYR A 1046 -18.50 -9.48 -29.15
N MET A 1047 -19.45 -10.39 -28.85
CA MET A 1047 -19.50 -11.74 -29.44
C MET A 1047 -19.65 -11.75 -30.97
N PHE A 1048 -20.28 -10.72 -31.52
CA PHE A 1048 -20.53 -10.53 -32.95
C PHE A 1048 -19.95 -9.21 -33.47
N GLY A 1049 -19.00 -8.62 -32.74
CA GLY A 1049 -18.41 -7.32 -33.07
C GLY A 1049 -19.26 -6.11 -32.69
N LYS A 1050 -18.79 -4.93 -33.08
CA LYS A 1050 -19.30 -3.65 -32.58
C LYS A 1050 -20.63 -3.30 -33.24
N GLY A 1051 -21.69 -3.33 -32.45
CA GLY A 1051 -23.05 -2.98 -32.88
C GLY A 1051 -23.95 -2.71 -31.68
N VAL A 1052 -25.22 -2.38 -31.92
CA VAL A 1052 -26.23 -2.26 -30.86
C VAL A 1052 -26.85 -3.64 -30.63
N TYR A 1053 -26.75 -4.16 -29.41
CA TYR A 1053 -27.20 -5.49 -29.02
C TYR A 1053 -28.61 -5.44 -28.41
N PHE A 1054 -29.46 -6.38 -28.84
CA PHE A 1054 -30.83 -6.58 -28.36
C PHE A 1054 -31.10 -8.06 -28.07
N ALA A 1055 -32.07 -8.33 -27.20
CA ALA A 1055 -32.59 -9.67 -26.93
C ALA A 1055 -34.11 -9.75 -27.15
N ASP A 1056 -34.61 -10.94 -27.43
CA ASP A 1056 -36.06 -11.24 -27.44
C ASP A 1056 -36.56 -11.74 -26.07
N LEU A 1057 -35.65 -12.06 -25.14
CA LEU A 1057 -35.97 -12.41 -23.75
C LEU A 1057 -35.59 -11.28 -22.79
N VAL A 1058 -36.57 -10.76 -22.04
CA VAL A 1058 -36.36 -9.64 -21.10
C VAL A 1058 -35.24 -9.93 -20.11
N SER A 1059 -35.21 -11.13 -19.52
CA SER A 1059 -34.30 -11.41 -18.41
C SER A 1059 -32.83 -11.52 -18.86
N LYS A 1060 -32.56 -11.55 -20.17
CA LYS A 1060 -31.20 -11.43 -20.70
C LYS A 1060 -30.76 -9.97 -20.75
N SER A 1061 -31.61 -9.07 -21.24
CA SER A 1061 -31.32 -7.64 -21.24
C SER A 1061 -31.33 -7.04 -19.83
N ALA A 1062 -32.18 -7.54 -18.94
CA ALA A 1062 -32.28 -7.10 -17.55
C ALA A 1062 -30.97 -7.29 -16.74
N GLN A 1063 -30.12 -8.28 -17.09
CA GLN A 1063 -28.81 -8.47 -16.46
C GLN A 1063 -27.87 -7.26 -16.65
N TYR A 1064 -28.05 -6.49 -17.72
CA TYR A 1064 -27.25 -5.30 -18.02
C TYR A 1064 -27.73 -4.05 -17.24
N CYS A 1065 -28.76 -4.17 -16.39
CA CYS A 1065 -29.23 -3.07 -15.54
C CYS A 1065 -28.38 -2.91 -14.25
N PHE A 1066 -27.66 -3.97 -13.84
CA PHE A 1066 -26.83 -4.00 -12.62
C PHE A 1066 -27.56 -3.54 -11.33
N THR A 1067 -28.82 -3.93 -11.16
CA THR A 1067 -29.58 -3.68 -9.92
C THR A 1067 -29.11 -4.57 -8.77
N ASP A 1068 -29.29 -4.10 -7.54
CA ASP A 1068 -28.92 -4.84 -6.33
C ASP A 1068 -30.02 -4.77 -5.24
N LYS A 1069 -29.79 -5.42 -4.08
CA LYS A 1069 -30.75 -5.46 -2.96
C LYS A 1069 -30.96 -4.10 -2.26
N LYS A 1070 -30.07 -3.12 -2.44
CA LYS A 1070 -30.19 -1.73 -1.96
C LYS A 1070 -30.87 -0.84 -3.01
N ASN A 1071 -30.56 -1.04 -4.29
CA ASN A 1071 -31.07 -0.32 -5.45
C ASN A 1071 -31.79 -1.28 -6.40
N PRO A 1072 -33.02 -1.74 -6.08
CA PRO A 1072 -33.72 -2.78 -6.83
C PRO A 1072 -34.45 -2.27 -8.08
N VAL A 1073 -34.45 -0.96 -8.36
CA VAL A 1073 -35.15 -0.40 -9.53
C VAL A 1073 -34.17 -0.16 -10.67
N GLY A 1074 -34.48 -0.70 -11.85
CA GLY A 1074 -33.72 -0.52 -13.08
C GLY A 1074 -34.58 0.03 -14.21
N LEU A 1075 -33.92 0.54 -15.25
CA LEU A 1075 -34.56 1.00 -16.47
C LEU A 1075 -34.25 0.05 -17.64
N MET A 1076 -35.23 -0.17 -18.51
CA MET A 1076 -35.10 -1.00 -19.72
C MET A 1076 -35.73 -0.32 -20.93
N LEU A 1077 -35.20 -0.58 -22.13
CA LEU A 1077 -35.77 -0.09 -23.38
C LEU A 1077 -36.44 -1.22 -24.17
N LEU A 1078 -37.57 -0.88 -24.79
CA LEU A 1078 -38.11 -1.56 -25.95
C LEU A 1078 -37.92 -0.66 -27.17
N SER A 1079 -37.21 -1.18 -28.18
CA SER A 1079 -36.94 -0.48 -29.44
C SER A 1079 -37.51 -1.24 -30.62
N GLU A 1080 -38.05 -0.52 -31.60
CA GLU A 1080 -38.36 -1.06 -32.92
C GLU A 1080 -37.05 -1.16 -33.71
N VAL A 1081 -36.67 -2.39 -34.06
CA VAL A 1081 -35.42 -2.68 -34.77
C VAL A 1081 -35.73 -3.21 -36.16
N ALA A 1082 -35.23 -2.51 -37.18
CA ALA A 1082 -35.33 -2.91 -38.58
C ALA A 1082 -34.21 -3.91 -38.93
N LEU A 1083 -34.47 -5.20 -38.66
CA LEU A 1083 -33.48 -6.26 -38.85
C LEU A 1083 -33.22 -6.58 -40.33
N GLY A 1084 -34.23 -6.44 -41.19
CA GLY A 1084 -34.13 -6.80 -42.61
C GLY A 1084 -33.71 -8.26 -42.81
N ASN A 1085 -32.88 -8.49 -43.83
CA ASN A 1085 -32.23 -9.78 -44.04
C ASN A 1085 -31.19 -10.06 -42.95
N VAL A 1086 -31.48 -11.03 -42.09
CA VAL A 1086 -30.63 -11.44 -40.96
C VAL A 1086 -29.52 -12.40 -41.41
N TYR A 1087 -28.31 -12.24 -40.87
CA TYR A 1087 -27.21 -13.21 -40.92
C TYR A 1087 -27.18 -14.05 -39.63
N GLU A 1088 -27.39 -15.36 -39.74
CA GLU A 1088 -27.52 -16.23 -38.57
C GLU A 1088 -26.20 -16.90 -38.19
N LEU A 1089 -25.89 -16.91 -36.89
CA LEU A 1089 -24.69 -17.53 -36.34
C LEU A 1089 -25.00 -18.42 -35.13
N LYS A 1090 -24.30 -19.55 -35.03
CA LYS A 1090 -24.40 -20.53 -33.93
C LYS A 1090 -23.24 -20.45 -32.93
N LYS A 1091 -22.21 -19.67 -33.27
CA LYS A 1091 -20.94 -19.55 -32.56
C LYS A 1091 -20.51 -18.09 -32.55
N ALA A 1092 -19.76 -17.67 -31.53
CA ALA A 1092 -19.21 -16.32 -31.49
C ALA A 1092 -18.27 -16.09 -32.69
N LYS A 1093 -18.46 -14.98 -33.42
CA LYS A 1093 -17.66 -14.60 -34.57
C LYS A 1093 -17.69 -13.09 -34.70
N TYR A 1094 -16.59 -12.45 -34.32
CA TYR A 1094 -16.39 -11.02 -34.49
C TYR A 1094 -16.53 -10.62 -35.98
N MET A 1095 -17.29 -9.57 -36.25
CA MET A 1095 -17.40 -8.92 -37.56
C MET A 1095 -17.68 -7.43 -37.38
N ASP A 1096 -17.10 -6.56 -38.20
CA ASP A 1096 -17.41 -5.13 -38.15
C ASP A 1096 -18.71 -4.78 -38.91
N LYS A 1097 -19.07 -5.60 -39.91
CA LYS A 1097 -20.30 -5.51 -40.71
C LYS A 1097 -20.77 -6.91 -41.12
N PRO A 1098 -22.08 -7.13 -41.36
CA PRO A 1098 -22.60 -8.39 -41.87
C PRO A 1098 -22.22 -8.58 -43.35
N PRO A 1099 -22.32 -9.81 -43.89
CA PRO A 1099 -22.06 -10.09 -45.31
C PRO A 1099 -22.97 -9.30 -46.26
N GLU A 1100 -22.53 -9.12 -47.51
CA GLU A 1100 -23.29 -8.40 -48.53
C GLU A 1100 -24.72 -8.97 -48.70
N GLY A 1101 -25.71 -8.09 -48.80
CA GLY A 1101 -27.14 -8.44 -48.82
C GLY A 1101 -27.77 -8.77 -47.46
N LYS A 1102 -27.01 -8.73 -46.35
CA LYS A 1102 -27.49 -8.85 -44.97
C LYS A 1102 -27.38 -7.50 -44.24
N HIS A 1103 -28.29 -7.26 -43.29
CA HIS A 1103 -28.46 -5.96 -42.62
C HIS A 1103 -28.32 -6.03 -41.09
N SER A 1104 -28.39 -7.23 -40.52
CA SER A 1104 -28.26 -7.50 -39.08
C SER A 1104 -27.70 -8.90 -38.86
N THR A 1105 -27.19 -9.17 -37.66
CA THR A 1105 -26.75 -10.50 -37.22
C THR A 1105 -27.68 -11.03 -36.15
N LYS A 1106 -28.02 -12.33 -36.19
CA LYS A 1106 -28.72 -13.06 -35.13
C LYS A 1106 -27.85 -14.16 -34.58
N GLY A 1107 -27.47 -14.04 -33.30
CA GLY A 1107 -26.96 -15.16 -32.53
C GLY A 1107 -28.11 -16.11 -32.22
N LEU A 1108 -28.05 -17.35 -32.71
CA LEU A 1108 -29.09 -18.36 -32.51
C LEU A 1108 -28.93 -19.02 -31.14
N GLY A 1109 -29.86 -18.81 -30.22
CA GLY A 1109 -29.87 -19.44 -28.90
C GLY A 1109 -30.40 -20.87 -28.88
N LYS A 1110 -30.06 -21.64 -27.85
CA LYS A 1110 -30.70 -22.93 -27.51
C LYS A 1110 -32.15 -22.79 -27.07
N LYS A 1111 -32.56 -21.60 -26.60
CA LYS A 1111 -33.95 -21.25 -26.28
C LYS A 1111 -34.37 -19.97 -26.99
N MET A 1112 -35.63 -19.91 -27.39
CA MET A 1112 -36.25 -18.79 -28.10
C MET A 1112 -37.72 -18.63 -27.65
N PRO A 1113 -38.31 -17.43 -27.74
CA PRO A 1113 -39.75 -17.25 -27.57
C PRO A 1113 -40.55 -18.09 -28.58
N GLN A 1114 -41.69 -18.64 -28.16
CA GLN A 1114 -42.54 -19.47 -29.01
C GLN A 1114 -43.15 -18.66 -30.17
N GLU A 1115 -42.78 -19.01 -31.41
CA GLU A 1115 -43.16 -18.26 -32.62
C GLU A 1115 -44.68 -18.18 -32.87
N SER A 1116 -45.45 -19.19 -32.44
CA SER A 1116 -46.92 -19.17 -32.56
C SER A 1116 -47.61 -18.17 -31.62
N GLU A 1117 -46.89 -17.62 -30.62
CA GLU A 1117 -47.39 -16.63 -29.66
C GLU A 1117 -46.95 -15.20 -30.02
N TYR A 1118 -46.35 -14.98 -31.21
CA TYR A 1118 -45.89 -13.67 -31.65
C TYR A 1118 -47.05 -12.76 -32.03
N VAL A 1119 -47.09 -11.56 -31.44
CA VAL A 1119 -48.13 -10.56 -31.69
C VAL A 1119 -47.64 -9.55 -32.74
N LYS A 1120 -48.56 -9.05 -33.58
CA LYS A 1120 -48.30 -7.94 -34.50
C LYS A 1120 -48.75 -6.64 -33.86
N TRP A 1121 -47.78 -5.82 -33.45
CA TRP A 1121 -48.01 -4.47 -32.93
C TRP A 1121 -47.94 -3.45 -34.08
N ARG A 1122 -48.85 -2.47 -34.07
CA ARG A 1122 -49.04 -1.46 -35.14
C ARG A 1122 -48.98 -2.08 -36.56
N GLY A 1123 -49.67 -3.22 -36.72
CA GLY A 1123 -49.82 -3.99 -37.97
C GLY A 1123 -48.58 -4.77 -38.43
N ASN A 1124 -47.41 -4.13 -38.44
CA ASN A 1124 -46.22 -4.64 -39.13
C ASN A 1124 -45.02 -4.96 -38.24
N VAL A 1125 -45.02 -4.57 -36.96
CA VAL A 1125 -43.93 -4.85 -36.01
C VAL A 1125 -44.21 -6.16 -35.28
N THR A 1126 -43.22 -7.03 -35.19
CA THR A 1126 -43.37 -8.34 -34.52
C THR A 1126 -42.91 -8.25 -33.06
N VAL A 1127 -43.77 -8.60 -32.13
CA VAL A 1127 -43.48 -8.66 -30.69
C VAL A 1127 -43.33 -10.13 -30.29
N PRO A 1128 -42.12 -10.61 -29.95
CA PRO A 1128 -41.87 -12.01 -29.63
C PRO A 1128 -42.26 -12.34 -28.17
N CYS A 1129 -43.50 -12.05 -27.77
CA CYS A 1129 -44.01 -12.21 -26.40
C CYS A 1129 -44.38 -13.65 -26.00
N GLY A 1130 -43.80 -14.64 -26.67
CA GLY A 1130 -44.04 -16.06 -26.42
C GLY A 1130 -43.17 -16.64 -25.30
N LYS A 1131 -43.63 -17.72 -24.65
CA LYS A 1131 -42.84 -18.37 -23.59
C LYS A 1131 -41.54 -19.01 -24.13
N PRO A 1132 -40.47 -19.17 -23.32
CA PRO A 1132 -39.17 -19.60 -23.82
C PRO A 1132 -39.12 -21.13 -24.05
N VAL A 1133 -39.17 -21.54 -25.31
CA VAL A 1133 -39.12 -22.95 -25.75
C VAL A 1133 -37.73 -23.34 -26.26
N PRO A 1134 -37.36 -24.63 -26.25
CA PRO A 1134 -36.13 -25.10 -26.91
C PRO A 1134 -36.16 -24.79 -28.41
N SER A 1135 -35.05 -24.29 -28.94
CA SER A 1135 -34.91 -24.04 -30.38
C SER A 1135 -34.54 -25.31 -31.15
N ASN A 1136 -34.72 -25.28 -32.47
CA ASN A 1136 -34.26 -26.33 -33.37
C ASN A 1136 -32.71 -26.44 -33.46
N VAL A 1137 -31.95 -25.56 -32.77
CA VAL A 1137 -30.50 -25.41 -32.90
C VAL A 1137 -29.77 -26.05 -31.72
N LYS A 1138 -29.60 -27.37 -31.77
CA LYS A 1138 -28.97 -28.16 -30.69
C LYS A 1138 -27.48 -27.86 -30.46
N SER A 1139 -26.76 -27.39 -31.49
CA SER A 1139 -25.30 -27.17 -31.48
C SER A 1139 -24.87 -25.69 -31.41
N SER A 1140 -25.64 -24.86 -30.70
CA SER A 1140 -25.25 -23.46 -30.44
C SER A 1140 -24.37 -23.31 -29.18
N GLU A 1141 -23.47 -22.35 -29.21
CA GLU A 1141 -22.73 -21.86 -28.04
C GLU A 1141 -23.59 -20.92 -27.16
N LEU A 1142 -24.63 -20.29 -27.71
CA LEU A 1142 -25.48 -19.34 -26.99
C LEU A 1142 -26.69 -20.02 -26.36
N MET A 1143 -27.01 -19.68 -25.11
CA MET A 1143 -28.22 -20.16 -24.43
C MET A 1143 -29.50 -19.51 -24.99
N TYR A 1144 -29.40 -18.27 -25.44
CA TYR A 1144 -30.51 -17.38 -25.79
C TYR A 1144 -30.16 -16.53 -27.00
N ASN A 1145 -31.15 -16.12 -27.79
CA ASN A 1145 -30.92 -15.31 -28.98
C ASN A 1145 -30.25 -13.96 -28.66
N GLU A 1146 -29.61 -13.38 -29.67
CA GLU A 1146 -29.15 -11.98 -29.72
C GLU A 1146 -29.41 -11.43 -31.11
N TYR A 1147 -29.77 -10.15 -31.19
CA TYR A 1147 -29.94 -9.42 -32.44
C TYR A 1147 -29.01 -8.22 -32.41
N ILE A 1148 -28.19 -8.07 -33.44
CA ILE A 1148 -27.14 -7.07 -33.53
C ILE A 1148 -27.32 -6.27 -34.82
N VAL A 1149 -27.40 -4.95 -34.68
CA VAL A 1149 -27.41 -4.01 -35.81
C VAL A 1149 -26.14 -3.15 -35.79
N TYR A 1150 -25.58 -2.92 -36.96
CA TYR A 1150 -24.29 -2.23 -37.15
C TYR A 1150 -24.46 -0.79 -37.65
N ASN A 1151 -25.69 -0.29 -37.57
CA ASN A 1151 -26.07 1.08 -37.92
C ASN A 1151 -27.19 1.53 -36.95
N THR A 1152 -26.96 2.62 -36.23
CA THR A 1152 -27.91 3.15 -35.25
C THR A 1152 -29.22 3.63 -35.89
N ALA A 1153 -29.21 3.99 -37.17
CA ALA A 1153 -30.41 4.37 -37.92
C ALA A 1153 -31.37 3.19 -38.21
N GLN A 1154 -31.00 1.94 -37.90
CA GLN A 1154 -31.91 0.78 -37.94
C GLN A 1154 -32.75 0.64 -36.66
N VAL A 1155 -32.64 1.57 -35.71
CA VAL A 1155 -33.30 1.52 -34.40
C VAL A 1155 -34.15 2.78 -34.20
N LYS A 1156 -35.38 2.60 -33.71
CA LYS A 1156 -36.16 3.65 -33.05
C LYS A 1156 -36.52 3.18 -31.63
N MET A 1157 -36.20 3.98 -30.62
CA MET A 1157 -36.68 3.76 -29.26
C MET A 1157 -38.20 4.02 -29.23
N GLN A 1158 -38.95 3.11 -28.61
CA GLN A 1158 -40.41 3.19 -28.55
C GLN A 1158 -40.90 3.32 -27.10
N PHE A 1159 -40.35 2.52 -26.18
CA PHE A 1159 -40.73 2.57 -24.77
C PHE A 1159 -39.53 2.49 -23.83
N LEU A 1160 -39.63 3.22 -22.72
CA LEU A 1160 -38.79 3.11 -21.53
C LEU A 1160 -39.61 2.49 -20.41
N LEU A 1161 -39.07 1.49 -19.73
CA LEU A 1161 -39.75 0.76 -18.66
C LEU A 1161 -39.00 0.96 -17.35
N LYS A 1162 -39.74 1.29 -16.29
CA LYS A 1162 -39.28 1.30 -14.89
C LYS A 1162 -39.63 -0.08 -14.30
N VAL A 1163 -38.61 -0.86 -13.96
CA VAL A 1163 -38.77 -2.27 -13.58
C VAL A 1163 -38.12 -2.51 -12.22
N ARG A 1164 -38.87 -3.14 -11.30
CA ARG A 1164 -38.38 -3.52 -9.97
C ARG A 1164 -37.91 -4.97 -9.96
N PHE A 1165 -36.72 -5.19 -9.42
CA PHE A 1165 -36.05 -6.48 -9.30
C PHE A 1165 -36.22 -7.04 -7.88
N HIS A 1166 -36.99 -8.10 -7.76
CA HIS A 1166 -37.20 -8.83 -6.52
C HIS A 1166 -36.15 -9.93 -6.37
N HIS A 1167 -34.98 -9.56 -5.85
CA HIS A 1167 -33.90 -10.51 -5.57
C HIS A 1167 -34.29 -11.49 -4.46
N LYS A 1168 -34.16 -12.79 -4.73
CA LYS A 1168 -34.38 -13.85 -3.73
C LYS A 1168 -33.32 -13.78 -2.62
N ARG A 1169 -33.67 -14.32 -1.45
CA ARG A 1169 -32.83 -14.22 -0.25
C ARG A 1169 -31.49 -14.92 -0.41
#